data_AF-A0A2E3PHS2-F1
#
_entry.id   AF-A0A2E3PHS2-F1
#
_cell.length_a   1.000
_cell.length_b   1.000
_cell.length_c   1.000
_cell.angle_alpha   90.00
_cell.angle_beta   90.00
_cell.angle_gamma   90.00
#
_symmetry.space_group_name_H-M   'P 1'
#
loop_
_entity.id
_entity.type
_entity.pdbx_description
1 polymer ?
#
loop_
_entity_poly.entity_id
_entity_poly.type
_entity_poly.pdbx_seq_one_letter_code
_entity_poly.pdbx_strand_id
1 'polypeptide(L)'
;MRILLHIGLEQVGAGRLQRALADSRDALAAQSVLFPRGPGPRNHTRLFMAVTDPDHIDTLRFNRGYIAPDKQAALYRSVAADLAREAEAASADTMILSCAQLGGSLHRPSELQRLRALLTPLSDDIRIVAHVDEPARLLARHYAAQVLEGRAASLDAELALAETADWWQGALDRMPGIDPQGGLFEETQGAPFWLDYTRLVAHWEDVFGAGSMTLRPYDPALFNGTGIRDEIAACFDIAAPKAKVDDARPEPEPSAAWIARAREMNTLFLRLLAQKTRILPRKLWKQLLGEVFVPGAPIDPGSLSAVSARFAKANTALAIRFPALAPVLTATPAPLPAWTEADPTLGFRSTQYLVAFMHRIDKATREERASRTEALAHANGTPDAGETGDELELSDTARKILPDGAVANFERLKGSPYAPHNRLGAVNEEELAAAFTTMPARVLPEGSSGNVIVGCMKNEAPYILEWVAYHRAIGVDNFLIYTNGCEDGTDEILGRLNDLGLVHHRDNEDWKGKSPQQHALNQSLKEPVIRNADWIIHIDVDEFMNIRCGNGTLDDFFAAVPDATNVAMTWRLFGHNGVTTLEDRFVIDQFDTCAPKFCPKPHTVWGFKTMFKNIGAYTKISCHRPNKLQDDFADRVKWVNGSGRDMTREVAVNGWRSSKRSIGYDLLQLNHYALRSAESYLIKRQRGRALHVDRSIGINYWIRMDWSDHRDITIKRNIPRVRAEYDRLLADPVLREWHDKGFAWHRAKADELHGMPEFEDLYQQALTLKLTETERVAYALTLDMES
;
A
#
# COMPACT_ATOMS: atom_id res chain seq x y z
N MET A 1 -15.73 30.16 1.25
CA MET A 1 -14.69 29.26 1.78
C MET A 1 -13.34 29.95 1.75
N ARG A 2 -12.54 29.92 2.82
CA ARG A 2 -11.13 30.38 2.86
C ARG A 2 -10.20 29.22 2.51
N ILE A 3 -9.14 29.46 1.75
CA ILE A 3 -8.10 28.45 1.47
C ILE A 3 -6.84 28.78 2.27
N LEU A 4 -6.37 27.82 3.06
CA LEU A 4 -5.14 27.90 3.84
C LEU A 4 -4.11 26.95 3.26
N LEU A 5 -3.12 27.51 2.56
CA LEU A 5 -2.09 26.77 1.85
C LEU A 5 -0.81 26.70 2.69
N HIS A 6 -0.55 25.53 3.29
CA HIS A 6 0.70 25.23 3.95
C HIS A 6 1.77 24.75 2.95
N ILE A 7 2.82 25.57 2.79
CA ILE A 7 3.95 25.33 1.87
C ILE A 7 5.24 24.91 2.58
N GLY A 8 5.19 24.72 3.91
CA GLY A 8 6.37 24.49 4.76
C GLY A 8 7.09 23.18 4.45
N LEU A 9 8.40 23.16 4.70
CA LEU A 9 9.31 22.10 4.26
C LEU A 9 9.27 20.85 5.15
N GLU A 10 9.72 19.72 4.59
CA GLU A 10 9.79 18.45 5.31
C GLU A 10 10.69 18.52 6.56
N GLN A 11 11.77 19.32 6.50
CA GLN A 11 12.77 19.48 7.56
C GLN A 11 12.31 20.35 8.74
N VAL A 12 11.08 20.87 8.68
CA VAL A 12 10.43 21.70 9.71
C VAL A 12 9.03 21.19 10.03
N GLY A 13 8.89 19.86 10.07
CA GLY A 13 7.71 19.20 10.65
C GLY A 13 6.51 19.05 9.73
N ALA A 14 6.61 19.40 8.43
CA ALA A 14 5.48 19.31 7.50
C ALA A 14 4.88 17.90 7.43
N GLY A 15 5.70 16.84 7.37
CA GLY A 15 5.20 15.46 7.34
C GLY A 15 4.43 15.06 8.61
N ARG A 16 4.83 15.61 9.76
CA ARG A 16 4.17 15.39 11.05
C ARG A 16 2.84 16.14 11.14
N LEU A 17 2.82 17.40 10.67
CA LEU A 17 1.60 18.20 10.54
C LEU A 17 0.58 17.56 9.59
N GLN A 18 1.02 17.14 8.40
CA GLN A 18 0.16 16.47 7.40
C GLN A 18 -0.45 15.17 7.92
N ARG A 19 0.31 14.39 8.71
CA ARG A 19 -0.22 13.19 9.36
C ARG A 19 -1.29 13.55 10.38
N ALA A 20 -1.02 14.53 11.25
CA ALA A 20 -2.00 14.98 12.25
C ALA A 20 -3.28 15.55 11.61
N LEU A 21 -3.17 16.33 10.53
CA LEU A 21 -4.32 16.80 9.75
C LEU A 21 -5.12 15.65 9.14
N ALA A 22 -4.44 14.67 8.52
CA ALA A 22 -5.10 13.53 7.89
C ALA A 22 -5.81 12.63 8.90
N ASP A 23 -5.20 12.39 10.05
CA ASP A 23 -5.76 11.59 11.14
C ASP A 23 -6.90 12.34 11.85
N SER A 24 -6.93 13.67 11.75
CA SER A 24 -7.99 14.53 12.31
C SER A 24 -9.11 14.87 11.33
N ARG A 25 -9.14 14.28 10.13
CA ARG A 25 -10.00 14.74 9.03
C ARG A 25 -11.49 14.80 9.39
N ASP A 26 -12.02 13.80 10.07
CA ASP A 26 -13.44 13.78 10.45
C ASP A 26 -13.74 14.82 11.54
N ALA A 27 -12.80 15.01 12.47
CA ALA A 27 -12.90 16.04 13.50
C ALA A 27 -12.77 17.47 12.93
N LEU A 28 -12.05 17.64 11.82
CA LEU A 28 -11.95 18.89 11.07
C LEU A 28 -13.25 19.14 10.27
N ALA A 29 -13.78 18.11 9.61
CA ALA A 29 -15.04 18.20 8.87
C ALA A 29 -16.21 18.61 9.78
N ALA A 30 -16.26 18.10 11.02
CA ALA A 30 -17.24 18.50 12.03
C ALA A 30 -17.14 19.99 12.46
N GLN A 31 -16.08 20.69 12.04
CA GLN A 31 -15.84 22.13 12.29
C GLN A 31 -15.91 22.94 10.99
N SER A 32 -16.54 22.41 9.93
CA SER A 32 -16.58 23.02 8.59
C SER A 32 -15.19 23.24 7.98
N VAL A 33 -14.21 22.40 8.32
CA VAL A 33 -12.84 22.44 7.77
C VAL A 33 -12.60 21.23 6.87
N LEU A 34 -12.36 21.49 5.59
CA LEU A 34 -12.01 20.49 4.59
C LEU A 34 -10.50 20.30 4.51
N PHE A 35 -10.05 19.06 4.73
CA PHE A 35 -8.70 18.61 4.36
C PHE A 35 -8.82 17.54 3.26
N PRO A 36 -8.71 17.93 1.97
CA PRO A 36 -9.12 17.09 0.85
C PRO A 36 -8.21 15.87 0.64
N ARG A 37 -8.67 14.91 -0.16
CA ARG A 37 -7.94 13.68 -0.52
C ARG A 37 -7.45 13.68 -1.96
N GLY A 38 -8.15 14.35 -2.87
CA GLY A 38 -7.91 14.35 -4.31
C GLY A 38 -6.49 14.77 -4.72
N PRO A 39 -5.93 15.85 -4.16
CA PRO A 39 -4.53 16.22 -4.39
C PRO A 39 -3.48 15.28 -3.74
N GLY A 40 -3.93 14.35 -2.90
CA GLY A 40 -3.14 13.42 -2.11
C GLY A 40 -3.71 13.26 -0.69
N PRO A 41 -3.68 12.07 -0.08
CA PRO A 41 -4.38 11.81 1.20
C PRO A 41 -3.70 12.44 2.43
N ARG A 42 -2.48 12.97 2.29
CA ARG A 42 -1.70 13.61 3.36
C ARG A 42 -0.89 14.78 2.81
N ASN A 43 0.19 14.48 2.09
CA ASN A 43 0.93 15.48 1.33
C ASN A 43 0.26 15.65 -0.04
N HIS A 44 -0.22 16.86 -0.35
CA HIS A 44 -0.95 17.21 -1.57
C HIS A 44 -0.02 17.32 -2.79
N THR A 45 0.88 16.34 -2.98
CA THR A 45 1.92 16.31 -4.01
C THR A 45 1.40 16.46 -5.44
N ARG A 46 0.14 16.08 -5.73
CA ARG A 46 -0.45 16.29 -7.06
C ARG A 46 -0.63 17.77 -7.39
N LEU A 47 -0.82 18.62 -6.37
CA LEU A 47 -0.89 20.07 -6.53
C LEU A 47 0.44 20.60 -7.08
N PHE A 48 1.57 20.25 -6.47
CA PHE A 48 2.89 20.64 -6.92
C PHE A 48 3.19 20.14 -8.36
N MET A 49 2.98 18.86 -8.63
CA MET A 49 3.22 18.30 -9.98
C MET A 49 2.35 18.95 -11.06
N ALA A 50 1.15 19.41 -10.72
CA ALA A 50 0.22 20.07 -11.65
C ALA A 50 0.65 21.50 -12.04
N VAL A 51 1.32 22.22 -11.12
CA VAL A 51 1.55 23.66 -11.24
C VAL A 51 2.98 24.06 -11.59
N THR A 52 3.96 23.15 -11.49
CA THR A 52 5.32 23.40 -11.99
C THR A 52 5.32 23.67 -13.49
N ASP A 53 6.31 24.41 -13.97
CA ASP A 53 6.43 24.67 -15.41
C ASP A 53 6.78 23.38 -16.17
N PRO A 54 6.37 23.23 -17.45
CA PRO A 54 6.59 21.98 -18.18
C PRO A 54 8.05 21.53 -18.25
N ASP A 55 8.99 22.48 -18.31
CA ASP A 55 10.44 22.27 -18.32
C ASP A 55 11.06 22.15 -16.91
N HIS A 56 10.34 22.53 -15.85
CA HIS A 56 10.72 22.30 -14.46
C HIS A 56 10.35 20.86 -14.03
N ILE A 57 11.09 19.88 -14.57
CA ILE A 57 10.89 18.46 -14.30
C ILE A 57 11.61 18.09 -13.01
N ASP A 58 10.84 17.87 -11.94
CA ASP A 58 11.36 17.46 -10.64
C ASP A 58 11.38 15.93 -10.46
N THR A 59 11.91 15.47 -9.33
CA THR A 59 12.00 14.03 -9.00
C THR A 59 10.64 13.32 -8.93
N LEU A 60 9.58 13.97 -8.43
CA LEU A 60 8.23 13.44 -8.35
C LEU A 60 7.60 13.31 -9.74
N ARG A 61 7.64 14.35 -10.58
CA ARG A 61 7.13 14.27 -11.96
C ARG A 61 7.85 13.20 -12.77
N PHE A 62 9.18 13.10 -12.61
CA PHE A 62 9.97 12.07 -13.26
C PHE A 62 9.54 10.66 -12.84
N ASN A 63 9.51 10.39 -11.53
CA ASN A 63 9.22 9.05 -11.01
C ASN A 63 7.75 8.64 -11.14
N ARG A 64 6.82 9.60 -11.24
CA ARG A 64 5.37 9.35 -11.38
C ARG A 64 4.87 9.45 -12.82
N GLY A 65 5.74 9.72 -13.80
CA GLY A 65 5.40 9.69 -15.22
C GLY A 65 4.66 10.92 -15.72
N TYR A 66 4.78 12.06 -15.04
CA TYR A 66 4.18 13.37 -15.41
C TYR A 66 5.20 14.32 -16.06
N ILE A 67 6.22 13.77 -16.70
CA ILE A 67 7.25 14.54 -17.43
C ILE A 67 6.60 15.21 -18.66
N ALA A 68 5.77 14.45 -19.38
CA ALA A 68 5.18 14.91 -20.64
C ALA A 68 4.17 16.06 -20.38
N PRO A 69 4.25 17.19 -21.13
CA PRO A 69 3.41 18.36 -20.87
C PRO A 69 1.91 18.10 -20.96
N ASP A 70 1.48 17.19 -21.83
CA ASP A 70 0.10 16.74 -22.00
C ASP A 70 -0.42 16.02 -20.75
N LYS A 71 0.38 15.08 -20.20
CA LYS A 71 0.07 14.36 -18.96
C LYS A 71 0.01 15.31 -17.76
N GLN A 72 0.91 16.28 -17.72
CA GLN A 72 0.89 17.31 -16.67
C GLN A 72 -0.35 18.21 -16.79
N ALA A 73 -0.72 18.62 -18.00
CA ALA A 73 -1.93 19.41 -18.23
C ALA A 73 -3.21 18.64 -17.88
N ALA A 74 -3.25 17.34 -18.15
CA ALA A 74 -4.33 16.47 -17.69
C ALA A 74 -4.38 16.39 -16.15
N LEU A 75 -3.23 16.22 -15.49
CA LEU A 75 -3.15 16.24 -14.03
C LEU A 75 -3.66 17.56 -13.45
N TYR A 76 -3.30 18.70 -14.05
CA TYR A 76 -3.78 20.02 -13.63
C TYR A 76 -5.32 20.10 -13.66
N ARG A 77 -5.94 19.65 -14.75
CA ARG A 77 -7.41 19.62 -14.86
C ARG A 77 -8.04 18.67 -13.85
N SER A 78 -7.47 17.48 -13.67
CA SER A 78 -7.96 16.50 -12.70
C SER A 78 -7.90 17.05 -11.28
N VAL A 79 -6.78 17.64 -10.85
CA VAL A 79 -6.63 18.23 -9.51
C VAL A 79 -7.63 19.35 -9.28
N ALA A 80 -7.82 20.24 -10.27
CA ALA A 80 -8.82 21.30 -10.18
C ALA A 80 -10.24 20.74 -10.02
N ALA A 81 -10.60 19.74 -10.82
CA ALA A 81 -11.91 19.09 -10.76
C ALA A 81 -12.12 18.35 -9.42
N ASP A 82 -11.10 17.63 -8.93
CA ASP A 82 -11.17 16.90 -7.67
C ASP A 82 -11.41 17.84 -6.49
N LEU A 83 -10.65 18.94 -6.44
CA LEU A 83 -10.81 19.96 -5.40
C LEU A 83 -12.18 20.65 -5.45
N ALA A 84 -12.70 20.94 -6.65
CA ALA A 84 -14.03 21.52 -6.81
C ALA A 84 -15.13 20.60 -6.29
N ARG A 85 -15.09 19.31 -6.66
CA ARG A 85 -16.06 18.31 -6.18
C ARG A 85 -16.00 18.13 -4.67
N GLU A 86 -14.80 18.06 -4.09
CA GLU A 86 -14.65 17.91 -2.64
C GLU A 86 -15.09 19.16 -1.88
N ALA A 87 -14.82 20.36 -2.40
CA ALA A 87 -15.29 21.62 -1.83
C ALA A 87 -16.82 21.71 -1.82
N GLU A 88 -17.46 21.36 -2.93
CA GLU A 88 -18.91 21.35 -3.08
C GLU A 88 -19.56 20.33 -2.14
N ALA A 89 -19.04 19.10 -2.10
CA ALA A 89 -19.57 18.03 -1.25
C ALA A 89 -19.44 18.34 0.25
N ALA A 90 -18.35 19.00 0.67
CA ALA A 90 -18.12 19.30 2.08
C ALA A 90 -18.89 20.52 2.59
N SER A 91 -19.33 21.44 1.71
CA SER A 91 -19.92 22.74 2.08
C SER A 91 -19.09 23.47 3.17
N ALA A 92 -17.76 23.39 3.07
CA ALA A 92 -16.85 23.82 4.12
C ALA A 92 -16.59 25.34 4.10
N ASP A 93 -16.38 25.91 5.28
CA ASP A 93 -16.00 27.32 5.45
C ASP A 93 -14.50 27.53 5.20
N THR A 94 -13.68 26.52 5.51
CA THR A 94 -12.23 26.56 5.38
C THR A 94 -11.72 25.30 4.67
N MET A 95 -10.78 25.45 3.73
CA MET A 95 -10.04 24.36 3.13
C MET A 95 -8.56 24.49 3.50
N ILE A 96 -7.98 23.43 4.05
CA ILE A 96 -6.54 23.34 4.32
C ILE A 96 -5.88 22.53 3.21
N LEU A 97 -4.92 23.13 2.51
CA LEU A 97 -4.04 22.44 1.58
C LEU A 97 -2.63 22.38 2.18
N SER A 98 -1.97 21.22 2.14
CA SER A 98 -0.57 21.13 2.54
C SER A 98 0.28 20.40 1.52
N CYS A 99 1.27 21.09 0.97
CA CYS A 99 2.22 20.51 0.04
C CYS A 99 3.62 21.05 0.31
N ALA A 100 4.49 20.19 0.86
CA ALA A 100 5.81 20.60 1.36
C ALA A 100 6.80 20.98 0.24
N GLN A 101 6.51 20.55 -0.98
CA GLN A 101 7.33 20.81 -2.16
C GLN A 101 7.18 22.26 -2.65
N LEU A 102 6.04 22.91 -2.39
CA LEU A 102 5.74 24.23 -2.98
C LEU A 102 6.75 25.29 -2.54
N GLY A 103 6.99 25.45 -1.24
CA GLY A 103 7.85 26.50 -0.71
C GLY A 103 9.32 26.30 -1.04
N GLY A 104 9.74 25.05 -1.26
CA GLY A 104 11.13 24.70 -1.58
C GLY A 104 11.48 24.74 -3.07
N SER A 105 10.47 24.78 -3.94
CA SER A 105 10.66 24.52 -5.38
C SER A 105 10.09 25.61 -6.28
N LEU A 106 8.93 26.19 -5.96
CA LEU A 106 8.30 27.19 -6.84
C LEU A 106 8.98 28.56 -6.71
N HIS A 107 9.99 28.79 -7.55
CA HIS A 107 10.70 30.08 -7.66
C HIS A 107 10.29 30.89 -8.89
N ARG A 108 9.60 30.27 -9.85
CA ARG A 108 9.21 30.91 -11.10
C ARG A 108 7.86 31.59 -10.94
N PRO A 109 7.70 32.87 -11.33
CA PRO A 109 6.42 33.58 -11.22
C PRO A 109 5.26 32.88 -11.96
N SER A 110 5.54 32.23 -13.09
CA SER A 110 4.59 31.42 -13.87
C SER A 110 3.95 30.30 -13.05
N GLU A 111 4.71 29.62 -12.21
CA GLU A 111 4.24 28.49 -11.41
C GLU A 111 3.31 28.94 -10.29
N LEU A 112 3.65 30.05 -9.61
CA LEU A 112 2.78 30.66 -8.62
C LEU A 112 1.49 31.18 -9.25
N GLN A 113 1.57 31.81 -10.43
CA GLN A 113 0.39 32.26 -11.17
C GLN A 113 -0.50 31.09 -11.57
N ARG A 114 0.09 29.97 -12.00
CA ARG A 114 -0.62 28.73 -12.36
C ARG A 114 -1.31 28.10 -11.15
N LEU A 115 -0.64 28.09 -10.00
CA LEU A 115 -1.21 27.66 -8.72
C LEU A 115 -2.38 28.56 -8.28
N ARG A 116 -2.21 29.89 -8.34
CA ARG A 116 -3.28 30.84 -8.04
C ARG A 116 -4.48 30.61 -8.97
N ALA A 117 -4.25 30.48 -10.27
CA ALA A 117 -5.31 30.22 -11.24
C ALA A 117 -6.05 28.90 -11.00
N LEU A 118 -5.38 27.87 -10.46
CA LEU A 118 -6.02 26.60 -10.09
C LEU A 118 -6.96 26.77 -8.88
N LEU A 119 -6.58 27.60 -7.91
CA LEU A 119 -7.29 27.77 -6.64
C LEU A 119 -8.36 28.86 -6.67
N THR A 120 -8.17 29.92 -7.45
CA THR A 120 -9.10 31.06 -7.59
C THR A 120 -10.55 30.66 -7.88
N PRO A 121 -10.86 29.65 -8.74
CA PRO A 121 -12.24 29.20 -8.96
C PRO A 121 -12.95 28.72 -7.68
N LEU A 122 -12.20 28.33 -6.65
CA LEU A 122 -12.74 27.87 -5.37
C LEU A 122 -12.83 29.00 -4.34
N SER A 123 -11.87 29.92 -4.35
CA SER A 123 -11.85 31.10 -3.47
C SER A 123 -10.78 32.10 -3.88
N ASP A 124 -11.09 33.38 -3.71
CA ASP A 124 -10.12 34.48 -3.77
C ASP A 124 -9.45 34.76 -2.40
N ASP A 125 -9.96 34.22 -1.29
CA ASP A 125 -9.32 34.33 0.04
C ASP A 125 -8.35 33.16 0.26
N ILE A 126 -7.15 33.31 -0.30
CA ILE A 126 -6.06 32.32 -0.20
C ILE A 126 -4.97 32.88 0.73
N ARG A 127 -4.66 32.15 1.81
CA ARG A 127 -3.60 32.48 2.76
C ARG A 127 -2.51 31.43 2.72
N ILE A 128 -1.27 31.88 2.75
CA ILE A 128 -0.09 31.03 2.68
C ILE A 128 0.54 30.97 4.06
N VAL A 129 0.93 29.77 4.48
CA VAL A 129 1.64 29.55 5.74
C VAL A 129 2.85 28.65 5.53
N ALA A 130 3.98 29.03 6.13
CA ALA A 130 5.19 28.22 6.12
C ALA A 130 5.83 28.22 7.51
N HIS A 131 6.23 27.03 7.97
CA HIS A 131 7.09 26.91 9.14
C HIS A 131 8.54 27.13 8.72
N VAL A 132 9.31 27.84 9.55
CA VAL A 132 10.72 28.13 9.34
C VAL A 132 11.50 27.93 10.64
N ASP A 133 12.82 27.74 10.50
CA ASP A 133 13.75 27.65 11.62
C ASP A 133 14.92 28.62 11.39
N GLU A 134 15.83 28.72 12.34
CA GLU A 134 17.08 29.44 12.19
C GLU A 134 17.84 28.93 10.93
N PRO A 135 18.32 29.83 10.04
CA PRO A 135 18.86 29.45 8.73
C PRO A 135 19.98 28.41 8.74
N ALA A 136 20.94 28.47 9.68
CA ALA A 136 22.03 27.49 9.73
C ALA A 136 21.52 26.10 10.18
N ARG A 137 20.62 26.03 11.17
CA ARG A 137 19.97 24.76 11.57
C ARG A 137 19.19 24.15 10.42
N LEU A 138 18.39 24.97 9.73
CA LEU A 138 17.57 24.50 8.62
C LEU A 138 18.44 24.05 7.44
N LEU A 139 19.50 24.79 7.13
CA LEU A 139 20.43 24.42 6.07
C LEU A 139 21.11 23.07 6.35
N ALA A 140 21.57 22.82 7.57
CA ALA A 140 22.19 21.54 7.93
C ALA A 140 21.24 20.35 7.68
N ARG A 141 19.98 20.46 8.13
CA ARG A 141 18.95 19.42 7.92
C ARG A 141 18.58 19.27 6.44
N HIS A 142 18.44 20.38 5.72
CA HIS A 142 18.09 20.38 4.30
C HIS A 142 19.20 19.79 3.43
N TYR A 143 20.44 20.20 3.64
CA TYR A 143 21.60 19.67 2.92
C TYR A 143 21.73 18.16 3.10
N ALA A 144 21.60 17.67 4.34
CA ALA A 144 21.61 16.24 4.61
C ALA A 144 20.52 15.49 3.84
N ALA A 145 19.29 16.03 3.79
CA ALA A 145 18.21 15.47 3.00
C ALA A 145 18.52 15.50 1.49
N GLN A 146 19.03 16.61 0.96
CA GLN A 146 19.44 16.72 -0.45
C GLN A 146 20.51 15.69 -0.83
N VAL A 147 21.51 15.46 0.04
CA VAL A 147 22.55 14.43 -0.19
C VAL A 147 21.94 13.03 -0.20
N LEU A 148 21.01 12.71 0.70
CA LEU A 148 20.32 11.42 0.65
C LEU A 148 19.38 11.29 -0.56
N GLU A 149 18.96 12.43 -1.12
CA GLU A 149 18.28 12.54 -2.41
C GLU A 149 19.25 12.69 -3.61
N GLY A 150 20.56 12.49 -3.46
CA GLY A 150 21.47 12.42 -4.60
C GLY A 150 22.29 13.69 -4.89
N ARG A 151 22.29 14.68 -3.99
CA ARG A 151 23.18 15.84 -4.10
C ARG A 151 24.65 15.43 -4.05
N ALA A 152 25.45 15.96 -4.98
CA ALA A 152 26.91 15.75 -5.00
C ALA A 152 27.72 17.00 -4.62
N ALA A 153 27.11 18.19 -4.71
CA ALA A 153 27.74 19.45 -4.32
C ALA A 153 27.94 19.53 -2.80
N SER A 154 29.07 20.10 -2.39
CA SER A 154 29.46 20.39 -1.00
C SER A 154 28.66 21.58 -0.43
N LEU A 155 28.65 21.74 0.90
CA LEU A 155 28.15 22.93 1.60
C LEU A 155 28.98 24.19 1.32
N ASP A 156 30.18 24.04 0.75
CA ASP A 156 30.99 25.18 0.28
C ASP A 156 30.22 26.07 -0.71
N ALA A 157 29.25 25.50 -1.44
CA ALA A 157 28.40 26.26 -2.36
C ALA A 157 27.53 27.29 -1.62
N GLU A 158 26.89 26.88 -0.52
CA GLU A 158 26.10 27.76 0.34
C GLU A 158 26.95 28.74 1.15
N LEU A 159 28.15 28.33 1.58
CA LEU A 159 29.07 29.24 2.26
C LEU A 159 29.57 30.35 1.32
N ALA A 160 29.91 30.03 0.07
CA ALA A 160 30.24 31.02 -0.94
C ALA A 160 29.05 31.93 -1.29
N LEU A 161 27.82 31.41 -1.23
CA LEU A 161 26.60 32.20 -1.40
C LEU A 161 26.40 33.22 -0.29
N ALA A 162 26.79 32.90 0.95
CA ALA A 162 26.67 33.81 2.09
C ALA A 162 27.47 35.12 1.88
N GLU A 163 28.51 35.10 1.04
CA GLU A 163 29.32 36.27 0.70
C GLU A 163 28.72 37.12 -0.42
N THR A 164 27.68 36.64 -1.10
CA THR A 164 27.03 37.36 -2.21
C THR A 164 26.00 38.38 -1.73
N ALA A 165 25.77 39.42 -2.53
CA ALA A 165 24.81 40.49 -2.22
C ALA A 165 23.34 40.06 -2.27
N ASP A 166 23.00 39.09 -3.13
CA ASP A 166 21.65 38.56 -3.30
C ASP A 166 21.70 37.02 -3.23
N TRP A 167 21.26 36.47 -2.09
CA TRP A 167 21.22 35.03 -1.88
C TRP A 167 20.27 34.33 -2.83
N TRP A 168 19.07 34.90 -3.01
CA TRP A 168 18.02 34.31 -3.82
C TRP A 168 18.46 34.19 -5.27
N GLN A 169 18.85 35.32 -5.89
CA GLN A 169 19.30 35.30 -7.27
C GLN A 169 20.60 34.52 -7.43
N GLY A 170 21.54 34.66 -6.49
CA GLY A 170 22.79 33.90 -6.52
C GLY A 170 22.60 32.39 -6.44
N ALA A 171 21.56 31.91 -5.75
CA ALA A 171 21.22 30.50 -5.69
C ALA A 171 20.58 30.02 -7.01
N LEU A 172 19.67 30.80 -7.59
CA LEU A 172 19.05 30.51 -8.88
C LEU A 172 20.08 30.48 -10.02
N ASP A 173 21.00 31.43 -10.06
CA ASP A 173 22.07 31.50 -11.09
C ASP A 173 23.00 30.29 -11.05
N ARG A 174 23.07 29.59 -9.91
CA ARG A 174 23.89 28.38 -9.70
C ARG A 174 23.09 27.07 -9.80
N MET A 175 21.80 27.12 -10.10
CA MET A 175 21.00 25.91 -10.27
C MET A 175 21.54 25.04 -11.41
N PRO A 176 21.52 23.70 -11.27
CA PRO A 176 21.93 22.81 -12.34
C PRO A 176 20.95 22.89 -13.52
N GLY A 177 21.41 22.55 -14.72
CA GLY A 177 20.50 22.16 -15.79
C GLY A 177 19.75 20.87 -15.41
N ILE A 178 18.44 20.85 -15.62
CA ILE A 178 17.60 19.67 -15.39
C ILE A 178 17.94 18.58 -16.40
N ASP A 179 18.40 17.42 -15.92
CA ASP A 179 18.63 16.20 -16.71
C ASP A 179 18.17 14.98 -15.90
N PRO A 180 16.88 14.59 -16.01
CA PRO A 180 16.34 13.50 -15.23
C PRO A 180 16.98 12.14 -15.55
N GLN A 181 17.52 11.95 -16.77
CA GLN A 181 18.25 10.72 -17.12
C GLN A 181 19.63 10.70 -16.47
N GLY A 182 20.27 11.86 -16.35
CA GLY A 182 21.51 12.07 -15.61
C GLY A 182 21.34 12.09 -14.08
N GLY A 183 20.10 12.10 -13.59
CA GLY A 183 19.79 12.22 -12.16
C GLY A 183 19.96 13.65 -11.60
N LEU A 184 19.93 14.66 -12.47
CA LEU A 184 20.09 16.06 -12.12
C LEU A 184 18.73 16.77 -12.05
N PHE A 185 18.45 17.37 -10.89
CA PHE A 185 17.22 18.10 -10.57
C PHE A 185 17.58 19.37 -9.79
N GLU A 186 16.85 20.46 -10.02
CA GLU A 186 17.10 21.77 -9.37
C GLU A 186 17.08 21.63 -7.84
N GLU A 187 16.04 21.04 -7.28
CA GLU A 187 15.83 20.92 -5.82
C GLU A 187 16.80 19.96 -5.15
N THR A 188 17.42 19.07 -5.92
CA THR A 188 18.39 18.11 -5.40
C THR A 188 19.80 18.70 -5.36
N GLN A 189 20.25 19.39 -6.41
CA GLN A 189 21.63 19.90 -6.46
C GLN A 189 21.76 21.37 -6.09
N GLY A 190 20.70 22.15 -6.29
CA GLY A 190 20.70 23.59 -6.10
C GLY A 190 20.75 23.99 -4.63
N ALA A 191 21.32 25.17 -4.38
CA ALA A 191 21.27 25.78 -3.07
C ALA A 191 19.84 26.26 -2.75
N PRO A 192 19.42 26.24 -1.48
CA PRO A 192 18.07 26.63 -1.08
C PRO A 192 17.88 28.15 -1.18
N PHE A 193 17.43 28.62 -2.34
CA PHE A 193 17.10 30.05 -2.59
C PHE A 193 16.12 30.61 -1.55
N TRP A 194 15.20 29.76 -1.08
CA TRP A 194 14.14 30.08 -0.13
C TRP A 194 14.62 30.32 1.31
N LEU A 195 15.92 30.15 1.63
CA LEU A 195 16.47 30.57 2.93
C LEU A 195 16.44 32.09 3.11
N ASP A 196 16.36 32.87 2.02
CA ASP A 196 16.00 34.27 2.12
C ASP A 196 14.49 34.41 2.37
N TYR A 197 14.10 34.29 3.64
CA TYR A 197 12.71 34.35 4.06
C TYR A 197 12.03 35.68 3.70
N THR A 198 12.77 36.80 3.67
CA THR A 198 12.23 38.10 3.26
C THR A 198 11.84 38.06 1.80
N ARG A 199 12.73 37.53 0.95
CA ARG A 199 12.46 37.37 -0.47
C ARG A 199 11.38 36.32 -0.74
N LEU A 200 11.34 35.23 0.03
CA LEU A 200 10.29 34.22 -0.04
C LEU A 200 8.91 34.84 0.21
N VAL A 201 8.76 35.61 1.29
CA VAL A 201 7.50 36.30 1.60
C VAL A 201 7.11 37.24 0.46
N ALA A 202 8.03 38.08 -0.01
CA ALA A 202 7.76 38.97 -1.13
C ALA A 202 7.33 38.21 -2.40
N HIS A 203 8.02 37.12 -2.75
CA HIS A 203 7.74 36.32 -3.94
C HIS A 203 6.32 35.74 -3.95
N TRP A 204 5.85 35.23 -2.82
CA TRP A 204 4.48 34.72 -2.70
C TRP A 204 3.45 35.85 -2.64
N GLU A 205 3.74 36.95 -1.95
CA GLU A 205 2.84 38.12 -1.85
C GLU A 205 2.69 38.88 -3.18
N ASP A 206 3.70 38.88 -4.03
CA ASP A 206 3.63 39.47 -5.37
C ASP A 206 2.54 38.80 -6.23
N VAL A 207 2.23 37.52 -5.97
CA VAL A 207 1.21 36.76 -6.70
C VAL A 207 -0.09 36.64 -5.92
N PHE A 208 -0.07 36.39 -4.61
CA PHE A 208 -1.28 36.14 -3.81
C PHE A 208 -1.78 37.38 -3.06
N GLY A 209 -1.07 38.50 -3.15
CA GLY A 209 -1.41 39.78 -2.55
C GLY A 209 -0.61 40.06 -1.28
N ALA A 210 -0.38 41.35 -1.00
CA ALA A 210 0.29 41.79 0.22
C ALA A 210 -0.46 41.35 1.48
N GLY A 211 0.27 40.82 2.46
CA GLY A 211 -0.28 40.25 3.70
C GLY A 211 -0.89 38.85 3.55
N SER A 212 -0.71 38.18 2.40
CA SER A 212 -1.23 36.82 2.18
C SER A 212 -0.39 35.73 2.83
N MET A 213 0.89 36.00 3.13
CA MET A 213 1.82 35.01 3.67
C MET A 213 2.18 35.25 5.14
N THR A 214 2.11 34.19 5.93
CA THR A 214 2.51 34.14 7.34
C THR A 214 3.63 33.12 7.54
N LEU A 215 4.71 33.54 8.20
CA LEU A 215 5.77 32.65 8.66
C LEU A 215 5.56 32.25 10.13
N ARG A 216 5.80 30.98 10.45
CA ARG A 216 5.64 30.43 11.81
C ARG A 216 6.90 29.70 12.28
N PRO A 217 7.21 29.71 13.58
CA PRO A 217 8.38 29.02 14.11
C PRO A 217 8.18 27.51 14.07
N TYR A 218 9.22 26.76 13.76
CA TYR A 218 9.27 25.32 13.99
C TYR A 218 9.78 25.01 15.40
N ASP A 219 8.97 24.27 16.17
CA ASP A 219 9.36 23.73 17.47
C ASP A 219 9.27 22.18 17.43
N PRO A 220 10.42 21.47 17.49
CA PRO A 220 10.44 20.02 17.48
C PRO A 220 9.65 19.38 18.62
N ALA A 221 9.68 19.94 19.83
CA ALA A 221 8.98 19.36 20.98
C ALA A 221 7.46 19.47 20.80
N LEU A 222 7.00 20.63 20.33
CA LEU A 222 5.60 20.86 20.03
C LEU A 222 5.08 19.91 18.95
N PHE A 223 5.81 19.79 17.83
CA PHE A 223 5.39 18.97 16.69
C PHE A 223 5.38 17.48 17.01
N ASN A 224 6.30 17.02 17.84
CA ASN A 224 6.42 15.61 18.18
C ASN A 224 5.51 15.20 19.36
N GLY A 225 5.09 16.13 20.22
CA GLY A 225 4.15 15.87 21.31
C GLY A 225 2.68 16.10 20.95
N THR A 226 1.83 16.14 21.99
CA THR A 226 0.39 16.45 21.86
C THR A 226 0.11 17.91 21.49
N GLY A 227 1.07 18.82 21.70
CA GLY A 227 0.96 20.26 21.41
C GLY A 227 0.77 20.58 19.92
N ILE A 228 1.01 19.63 19.02
CA ILE A 228 0.74 19.79 17.58
C ILE A 228 -0.72 20.15 17.27
N ARG A 229 -1.67 19.76 18.12
CA ARG A 229 -3.08 20.14 17.96
C ARG A 229 -3.31 21.63 18.15
N ASP A 230 -2.59 22.23 19.09
CA ASP A 230 -2.64 23.67 19.36
C ASP A 230 -1.94 24.43 18.25
N GLU A 231 -0.87 23.86 17.67
CA GLU A 231 -0.25 24.45 16.49
C GLU A 231 -1.12 24.33 15.25
N ILE A 232 -1.84 23.24 15.03
CA ILE A 232 -2.85 23.16 13.94
C ILE A 232 -3.89 24.28 14.11
N ALA A 233 -4.41 24.46 15.33
CA ALA A 233 -5.36 25.51 15.64
C ALA A 233 -4.79 26.90 15.32
N ALA A 234 -3.59 27.19 15.82
CA ALA A 234 -2.95 28.49 15.66
C ALA A 234 -2.42 28.75 14.23
N CYS A 235 -1.98 27.71 13.52
CA CYS A 235 -1.45 27.79 12.16
C CYS A 235 -2.56 28.07 11.15
N PHE A 236 -3.74 27.47 11.37
CA PHE A 236 -4.86 27.54 10.43
C PHE A 236 -6.03 28.40 10.93
N ASP A 237 -5.92 29.05 12.08
CA ASP A 237 -6.97 29.88 12.67
C ASP A 237 -8.31 29.11 12.81
N ILE A 238 -8.22 27.89 13.35
CA ILE A 238 -9.35 26.99 13.60
C ILE A 238 -9.35 26.52 15.06
N ALA A 239 -10.45 25.92 15.52
CA ALA A 239 -10.43 25.26 16.82
C ALA A 239 -9.56 23.99 16.78
N ALA A 240 -8.92 23.68 17.91
CA ALA A 240 -8.04 22.52 18.00
C ALA A 240 -8.83 21.23 17.72
N PRO A 241 -8.40 20.41 16.74
CA PRO A 241 -9.13 19.21 16.36
C PRO A 241 -9.23 18.27 17.55
N LYS A 242 -10.41 17.70 17.84
CA LYS A 242 -10.64 16.84 19.02
C LYS A 242 -10.05 15.42 18.90
N ALA A 243 -9.47 15.08 17.76
CA ALA A 243 -8.88 13.76 17.52
C ALA A 243 -7.68 13.49 18.44
N LYS A 244 -7.51 12.22 18.81
CA LYS A 244 -6.32 11.78 19.54
C LYS A 244 -5.14 11.78 18.58
N VAL A 245 -4.06 12.45 18.96
CA VAL A 245 -2.80 12.45 18.23
C VAL A 245 -1.74 11.87 19.16
N ASP A 246 -1.15 10.73 18.77
CA ASP A 246 -0.10 10.07 19.57
C ASP A 246 1.22 10.86 19.48
N ASP A 247 2.02 10.78 20.54
CA ASP A 247 3.39 11.29 20.55
C ASP A 247 4.24 10.53 19.53
N ALA A 248 5.10 11.26 18.83
CA ALA A 248 6.07 10.72 17.90
C ALA A 248 7.48 10.91 18.47
N ARG A 249 8.36 9.93 18.27
CA ARG A 249 9.80 10.17 18.46
C ARG A 249 10.34 10.84 17.20
N PRO A 250 11.06 11.97 17.32
CA PRO A 250 11.72 12.56 16.16
C PRO A 250 12.68 11.55 15.54
N GLU A 251 12.73 11.50 14.22
CA GLU A 251 13.72 10.68 13.53
C GLU A 251 15.13 11.25 13.82
N PRO A 252 16.13 10.40 14.11
CA PRO A 252 17.47 10.88 14.33
C PRO A 252 18.03 11.49 13.05
N GLU A 253 18.69 12.65 13.18
CA GLU A 253 19.38 13.27 12.06
C GLU A 253 20.55 12.39 11.58
N PRO A 254 20.80 12.32 10.27
CA PRO A 254 21.90 11.52 9.72
C PRO A 254 23.25 12.08 10.16
N SER A 255 24.21 11.18 10.41
CA SER A 255 25.55 11.59 10.84
C SER A 255 26.28 12.35 9.73
N ALA A 256 27.11 13.33 10.09
CA ALA A 256 27.93 14.08 9.13
C ALA A 256 28.86 13.17 8.33
N ALA A 257 29.42 12.12 8.95
CA ALA A 257 30.26 11.14 8.28
C ALA A 257 29.48 10.30 7.25
N TRP A 258 28.21 9.95 7.52
CA TRP A 258 27.38 9.27 6.52
C TRP A 258 27.02 10.20 5.36
N ILE A 259 26.71 11.46 5.65
CA ILE A 259 26.46 12.47 4.60
C ILE A 259 27.69 12.65 3.71
N ALA A 260 28.90 12.71 4.26
CA ALA A 260 30.13 12.74 3.48
C ALA A 260 30.27 11.52 2.55
N ARG A 261 30.07 10.30 3.08
CA ARG A 261 30.07 9.06 2.27
C ARG A 261 29.03 9.10 1.15
N ALA A 262 27.82 9.52 1.46
CA ALA A 262 26.72 9.55 0.52
C ALA A 262 26.99 10.57 -0.60
N ARG A 263 27.53 11.75 -0.28
CA ARG A 263 27.91 12.77 -1.27
C ARG A 263 29.01 12.26 -2.22
N GLU A 264 30.03 11.59 -1.69
CA GLU A 264 31.06 10.95 -2.51
C GLU A 264 30.47 9.90 -3.45
N MET A 265 29.56 9.05 -2.94
CA MET A 265 28.85 8.07 -3.77
C MET A 265 28.00 8.75 -4.85
N ASN A 266 27.27 9.81 -4.52
CA ASN A 266 26.46 10.57 -5.48
C ASN A 266 27.33 11.18 -6.58
N THR A 267 28.51 11.68 -6.25
CA THR A 267 29.48 12.18 -7.24
C THR A 267 29.80 11.10 -8.27
N LEU A 268 30.02 9.87 -7.83
CA LEU A 268 30.30 8.74 -8.71
C LEU A 268 29.05 8.27 -9.48
N PHE A 269 27.88 8.23 -8.84
CA PHE A 269 26.63 7.86 -9.49
C PHE A 269 26.25 8.85 -10.60
N LEU A 270 26.34 10.15 -10.36
CA LEU A 270 26.08 11.17 -11.37
C LEU A 270 27.08 11.07 -12.53
N ARG A 271 28.37 10.83 -12.26
CA ARG A 271 29.37 10.58 -13.33
C ARG A 271 29.04 9.33 -14.15
N LEU A 272 28.54 8.27 -13.51
CA LEU A 272 28.12 7.06 -14.19
C LEU A 272 26.90 7.30 -15.09
N LEU A 273 25.89 8.03 -14.58
CA LEU A 273 24.66 8.33 -15.31
C LEU A 273 24.87 9.34 -16.43
N ALA A 274 25.79 10.29 -16.26
CA ALA A 274 26.18 11.24 -17.32
C ALA A 274 26.70 10.54 -18.58
N GLN A 275 27.20 9.30 -18.48
CA GLN A 275 27.60 8.48 -19.63
C GLN A 275 26.40 7.96 -20.44
N LYS A 276 25.16 8.09 -19.93
CA LYS A 276 23.90 7.61 -20.53
C LYS A 276 23.87 6.11 -20.88
N THR A 277 24.78 5.35 -20.31
CA THR A 277 24.96 3.91 -20.56
C THR A 277 24.31 3.05 -19.48
N ARG A 278 24.00 3.62 -18.31
CA ARG A 278 23.37 2.94 -17.17
C ARG A 278 22.14 3.70 -16.71
N ILE A 279 21.23 2.98 -16.06
CA ILE A 279 20.06 3.54 -15.39
C ILE A 279 20.11 3.11 -13.93
N LEU A 280 19.98 4.08 -13.03
CA LEU A 280 19.95 3.85 -11.59
C LEU A 280 18.58 4.29 -11.04
N PRO A 281 17.61 3.36 -10.89
CA PRO A 281 16.31 3.69 -10.35
C PRO A 281 16.41 4.27 -8.95
N ARG A 282 15.56 5.25 -8.64
CA ARG A 282 15.63 6.01 -7.37
C ARG A 282 15.57 5.13 -6.13
N LYS A 283 14.74 4.09 -6.14
CA LYS A 283 14.65 3.13 -5.04
C LYS A 283 15.98 2.42 -4.79
N LEU A 284 16.67 2.02 -5.86
CA LEU A 284 17.98 1.39 -5.74
C LEU A 284 19.03 2.40 -5.27
N TRP A 285 19.01 3.63 -5.79
CA TRP A 285 19.89 4.71 -5.32
C TRP A 285 19.85 4.86 -3.79
N LYS A 286 18.65 5.02 -3.22
CA LYS A 286 18.45 5.16 -1.76
C LYS A 286 18.94 3.94 -0.98
N GLN A 287 18.71 2.73 -1.50
CA GLN A 287 19.20 1.50 -0.88
C GLN A 287 20.74 1.47 -0.81
N LEU A 288 21.41 1.83 -1.91
CA LEU A 288 22.87 1.85 -1.97
C LEU A 288 23.47 2.91 -1.03
N LEU A 289 22.83 4.07 -0.89
CA LEU A 289 23.24 5.08 0.10
C LEU A 289 23.03 4.61 1.55
N GLY A 290 21.98 3.82 1.80
CA GLY A 290 21.75 3.20 3.11
C GLY A 290 22.81 2.15 3.49
N GLU A 291 23.40 1.47 2.50
CA GLU A 291 24.45 0.46 2.72
C GLU A 291 25.80 1.06 3.10
N VAL A 292 26.02 2.36 2.86
CA VAL A 292 27.24 3.08 3.30
C VAL A 292 27.06 3.83 4.62
N PHE A 293 25.93 3.58 5.32
CA PHE A 293 25.62 4.17 6.62
C PHE A 293 26.77 4.02 7.64
N VAL A 294 26.97 5.07 8.44
CA VAL A 294 27.84 5.04 9.61
C VAL A 294 27.22 5.92 10.72
N PRO A 295 27.16 5.44 11.98
CA PRO A 295 26.63 6.26 13.06
C PRO A 295 27.59 7.39 13.42
N GLY A 296 27.08 8.46 14.01
CA GLY A 296 27.86 9.61 14.45
C GLY A 296 27.00 10.83 14.71
N ALA A 297 27.62 11.94 15.10
CA ALA A 297 26.95 13.23 15.25
C ALA A 297 26.49 13.78 13.89
N PRO A 298 25.35 14.49 13.81
CA PRO A 298 24.94 15.21 12.62
C PRO A 298 25.86 16.42 12.35
N ILE A 299 25.64 17.12 11.24
CA ILE A 299 26.36 18.36 10.93
C ILE A 299 26.01 19.41 11.99
N ASP A 300 27.02 19.95 12.67
CA ASP A 300 26.79 20.98 13.68
C ASP A 300 26.47 22.33 13.01
N PRO A 301 25.27 22.90 13.23
CA PRO A 301 24.89 24.18 12.65
C PRO A 301 25.82 25.35 13.01
N GLY A 302 26.56 25.26 14.12
CA GLY A 302 27.55 26.27 14.51
C GLY A 302 28.67 26.46 13.48
N SER A 303 28.99 25.40 12.72
CA SER A 303 29.98 25.46 11.63
C SER A 303 29.48 26.22 10.39
N LEU A 304 28.17 26.51 10.33
CA LEU A 304 27.50 27.26 9.26
C LEU A 304 27.11 28.68 9.71
N SER A 305 27.75 29.21 10.76
CA SER A 305 27.45 30.53 11.34
C SER A 305 27.53 31.70 10.36
N ALA A 306 28.29 31.58 9.26
CA ALA A 306 28.30 32.57 8.18
C ALA A 306 26.90 32.77 7.54
N VAL A 307 26.10 31.69 7.45
CA VAL A 307 24.72 31.75 6.94
C VAL A 307 23.80 32.45 7.94
N SER A 308 23.93 32.15 9.24
CA SER A 308 23.21 32.89 10.29
C SER A 308 23.53 34.38 10.25
N ALA A 309 24.82 34.74 10.13
CA ALA A 309 25.27 36.12 10.05
C ALA A 309 24.72 36.84 8.82
N ARG A 310 24.66 36.16 7.67
CA ARG A 310 24.11 36.69 6.41
C ARG A 310 22.66 37.17 6.55
N PHE A 311 21.85 36.42 7.29
CA PHE A 311 20.42 36.70 7.44
C PHE A 311 20.06 37.45 8.73
N ALA A 312 21.00 37.70 9.65
CA ALA A 312 20.73 38.29 10.96
C ALA A 312 19.86 39.57 10.89
N LYS A 313 20.23 40.53 10.02
CA LYS A 313 19.48 41.78 9.84
C LYS A 313 18.08 41.55 9.26
N ALA A 314 17.97 40.68 8.26
CA ALA A 314 16.68 40.33 7.65
C ALA A 314 15.76 39.61 8.65
N ASN A 315 16.32 38.69 9.44
CA ASN A 315 15.62 37.95 10.48
C ASN A 315 15.13 38.85 11.62
N THR A 316 15.89 39.89 12.00
CA THR A 316 15.40 40.90 12.96
C THR A 316 14.18 41.64 12.40
N ALA A 317 14.20 42.04 11.12
CA ALA A 317 13.05 42.69 10.49
C ALA A 317 11.83 41.74 10.38
N LEU A 318 12.06 40.47 10.05
CA LEU A 318 11.02 39.45 10.01
C LEU A 318 10.43 39.16 11.40
N ALA A 319 11.25 39.16 12.46
CA ALA A 319 10.77 38.99 13.83
C ALA A 319 9.90 40.16 14.30
N ILE A 320 10.07 41.37 13.75
CA ILE A 320 9.16 42.50 13.99
C ILE A 320 7.83 42.26 13.28
N ARG A 321 7.87 41.79 12.03
CA ARG A 321 6.66 41.51 11.22
C ARG A 321 5.88 40.30 11.75
N PHE A 322 6.59 39.25 12.16
CA PHE A 322 6.05 37.99 12.68
C PHE A 322 6.64 37.72 14.08
N PRO A 323 6.07 38.32 15.15
CA PRO A 323 6.64 38.24 16.50
C PRO A 323 6.91 36.83 17.02
N ALA A 324 6.11 35.84 16.60
CA ALA A 324 6.28 34.44 16.97
C ALA A 324 7.62 33.84 16.51
N LEU A 325 8.28 34.44 15.51
CA LEU A 325 9.59 33.97 15.02
C LEU A 325 10.75 34.38 15.92
N ALA A 326 10.59 35.40 16.77
CA ALA A 326 11.69 35.96 17.53
C ALA A 326 12.46 34.91 18.36
N PRO A 327 11.81 33.99 19.11
CA PRO A 327 12.53 32.99 19.90
C PRO A 327 13.41 32.05 19.06
N VAL A 328 12.97 31.73 17.84
CA VAL A 328 13.68 30.80 16.96
C VAL A 328 14.77 31.50 16.15
N LEU A 329 14.48 32.65 15.54
CA LEU A 329 15.43 33.35 14.67
C LEU A 329 16.54 34.08 15.43
N THR A 330 16.36 34.36 16.72
CA THR A 330 17.41 34.99 17.56
C THR A 330 18.28 33.96 18.30
N ALA A 331 17.80 32.72 18.45
CA ALA A 331 18.52 31.62 19.06
C ALA A 331 19.55 31.00 18.09
N THR A 332 20.51 31.81 17.63
CA THR A 332 21.57 31.38 16.72
C THR A 332 22.46 30.31 17.37
N PRO A 333 22.88 29.28 16.61
CA PRO A 333 23.88 28.31 17.08
C PRO A 333 25.18 28.99 17.52
N ALA A 334 25.86 28.43 18.52
CA ALA A 334 27.17 28.93 18.92
C ALA A 334 28.16 28.76 17.75
N PRO A 335 28.92 29.81 17.37
CA PRO A 335 29.80 29.74 16.22
C PRO A 335 30.95 28.74 16.47
N LEU A 336 31.20 27.89 15.49
CA LEU A 336 32.33 26.96 15.42
C LEU A 336 33.27 27.38 14.27
N PRO A 337 34.47 26.77 14.16
CA PRO A 337 35.29 26.93 12.96
C PRO A 337 34.50 26.64 11.69
N ALA A 338 34.89 27.29 10.59
CA ALA A 338 34.22 27.14 9.30
C ALA A 338 34.08 25.66 8.93
N TRP A 339 32.89 25.32 8.42
CA TRP A 339 32.56 23.95 8.05
C TRP A 339 33.64 23.33 7.16
N THR A 340 33.93 22.06 7.46
CA THR A 340 34.72 21.18 6.60
C THR A 340 33.97 19.85 6.51
N GLU A 341 34.09 19.18 5.38
CA GLU A 341 33.46 17.87 5.21
C GLU A 341 34.00 16.90 6.28
N ALA A 342 33.10 16.16 6.93
CA ALA A 342 33.47 15.20 7.96
C ALA A 342 34.30 14.04 7.39
N ASP A 343 35.23 13.50 8.20
CA ASP A 343 35.94 12.27 7.84
C ASP A 343 34.92 11.15 7.61
N PRO A 344 34.89 10.52 6.41
CA PRO A 344 34.03 9.37 6.13
C PRO A 344 34.26 8.18 7.07
N THR A 345 35.39 8.12 7.78
CA THR A 345 35.82 7.09 8.72
C THR A 345 36.01 5.70 8.10
N LEU A 346 36.65 4.79 8.84
CA LEU A 346 36.83 3.37 8.48
C LEU A 346 37.51 3.14 7.12
N GLY A 347 38.34 4.09 6.66
CA GLY A 347 39.05 3.98 5.39
C GLY A 347 38.13 3.90 4.16
N PHE A 348 36.93 4.47 4.26
CA PHE A 348 35.91 4.44 3.20
C PHE A 348 36.46 4.91 1.85
N ARG A 349 36.13 4.15 0.78
CA ARG A 349 36.49 4.46 -0.60
C ARG A 349 35.29 4.26 -1.50
N SER A 350 34.62 5.35 -1.86
CA SER A 350 33.42 5.35 -2.71
C SER A 350 33.59 4.55 -4.01
N THR A 351 34.78 4.54 -4.61
CA THR A 351 35.07 3.77 -5.83
C THR A 351 34.98 2.25 -5.63
N GLN A 352 35.40 1.72 -4.48
CA GLN A 352 35.31 0.29 -4.18
C GLN A 352 33.85 -0.15 -3.98
N TYR A 353 33.07 0.68 -3.29
CA TYR A 353 31.63 0.46 -3.12
C TYR A 353 30.89 0.53 -4.45
N LEU A 354 31.23 1.49 -5.32
CA LEU A 354 30.65 1.54 -6.66
C LEU A 354 30.90 0.23 -7.43
N VAL A 355 32.14 -0.28 -7.43
CA VAL A 355 32.46 -1.55 -8.09
C VAL A 355 31.63 -2.70 -7.54
N ALA A 356 31.46 -2.79 -6.21
CA ALA A 356 30.60 -3.80 -5.60
C ALA A 356 29.12 -3.64 -6.00
N PHE A 357 28.65 -2.41 -6.14
CA PHE A 357 27.28 -2.09 -6.53
C PHE A 357 27.00 -2.27 -8.03
N MET A 358 28.03 -2.30 -8.88
CA MET A 358 27.85 -2.30 -10.34
C MET A 358 26.96 -3.42 -10.85
N HIS A 359 27.05 -4.63 -10.30
CA HIS A 359 26.21 -5.74 -10.75
C HIS A 359 24.70 -5.48 -10.58
N ARG A 360 24.30 -4.77 -9.51
CA ARG A 360 22.90 -4.35 -9.25
C ARG A 360 22.48 -3.23 -10.18
N ILE A 361 23.38 -2.27 -10.44
CA ILE A 361 23.14 -1.17 -11.37
C ILE A 361 22.97 -1.70 -12.80
N ASP A 362 23.83 -2.63 -13.23
CA ASP A 362 23.76 -3.24 -14.56
C ASP A 362 22.50 -4.12 -14.68
N LYS A 363 22.13 -4.84 -13.62
CA LYS A 363 20.87 -5.59 -13.57
C LYS A 363 19.67 -4.66 -13.74
N ALA A 364 19.59 -3.59 -12.95
CA ALA A 364 18.52 -2.61 -13.05
C ALA A 364 18.48 -1.94 -14.43
N THR A 365 19.65 -1.67 -15.02
CA THR A 365 19.78 -1.12 -16.38
C THR A 365 19.18 -2.07 -17.42
N ARG A 366 19.48 -3.37 -17.33
CA ARG A 366 18.91 -4.38 -18.25
C ARG A 366 17.40 -4.49 -18.09
N GLU A 367 16.91 -4.53 -16.85
CA GLU A 367 15.48 -4.63 -16.54
C GLU A 367 14.71 -3.40 -17.07
N GLU A 368 15.23 -2.20 -16.85
CA GLU A 368 14.60 -0.96 -17.31
C GLU A 368 14.65 -0.81 -18.85
N ARG A 369 15.76 -1.19 -19.49
CA ARG A 369 15.86 -1.19 -20.96
C ARG A 369 14.93 -2.22 -21.59
N ALA A 370 14.82 -3.41 -21.01
CA ALA A 370 13.88 -4.43 -21.47
C ALA A 370 12.44 -3.89 -21.37
N SER A 371 12.06 -3.33 -20.22
CA SER A 371 10.76 -2.68 -20.02
C SER A 371 10.48 -1.56 -21.03
N ARG A 372 11.46 -0.70 -21.33
CA ARG A 372 11.32 0.37 -22.33
C ARG A 372 11.26 -0.15 -23.76
N THR A 373 12.03 -1.19 -24.09
CA THR A 373 12.02 -1.81 -25.42
C THR A 373 10.70 -2.52 -25.65
N GLU A 374 10.17 -3.21 -24.63
CA GLU A 374 8.82 -3.75 -24.63
C GLU A 374 7.81 -2.61 -24.85
N ALA A 375 7.88 -1.52 -24.08
CA ALA A 375 6.98 -0.36 -24.26
C ALA A 375 7.07 0.29 -25.65
N LEU A 376 8.27 0.41 -26.24
CA LEU A 376 8.51 0.97 -27.58
C LEU A 376 8.05 0.03 -28.70
N ALA A 377 8.23 -1.29 -28.56
CA ALA A 377 7.72 -2.29 -29.50
C ALA A 377 6.19 -2.31 -29.52
N HIS A 378 5.55 -2.12 -28.35
CA HIS A 378 4.11 -1.98 -28.24
C HIS A 378 3.61 -0.63 -28.80
N ALA A 379 4.39 0.46 -28.66
CA ALA A 379 4.06 1.76 -29.24
C ALA A 379 4.25 1.83 -30.77
N ASN A 380 5.17 1.04 -31.34
CA ASN A 380 5.48 1.02 -32.77
C ASN A 380 4.76 -0.08 -33.57
N GLY A 381 3.75 -0.74 -32.99
CA GLY A 381 2.82 -1.61 -33.72
C GLY A 381 3.48 -2.76 -34.48
N THR A 382 4.43 -3.48 -33.86
CA THR A 382 4.87 -4.77 -34.43
C THR A 382 3.95 -5.86 -33.87
N PRO A 383 3.06 -6.45 -34.68
CA PRO A 383 2.19 -7.51 -34.21
C PRO A 383 3.03 -8.78 -34.09
N ASP A 384 3.13 -9.32 -32.88
CA ASP A 384 3.53 -10.71 -32.73
C ASP A 384 2.39 -11.57 -33.31
N ALA A 385 2.73 -12.41 -34.27
CA ALA A 385 1.78 -13.21 -35.01
C ALA A 385 1.16 -14.28 -34.08
N GLY A 386 -0.11 -14.08 -33.73
CA GLY A 386 -0.92 -15.00 -32.94
C GLY A 386 -2.39 -14.62 -33.02
N GLU A 387 -3.03 -15.11 -34.09
CA GLU A 387 -4.45 -15.13 -34.47
C GLU A 387 -5.53 -14.53 -33.55
N THR A 388 -6.31 -13.64 -34.18
CA THR A 388 -7.75 -13.32 -34.02
C THR A 388 -8.30 -13.02 -32.62
N GLY A 389 -8.61 -11.76 -32.38
CA GLY A 389 -9.56 -11.32 -31.35
C GLY A 389 -9.90 -9.85 -31.57
N ASP A 390 -11.19 -9.51 -31.51
CA ASP A 390 -11.75 -8.16 -31.65
C ASP A 390 -10.91 -7.10 -30.92
N GLU A 391 -10.83 -5.88 -31.47
CA GLU A 391 -10.20 -4.75 -30.79
C GLU A 391 -10.78 -4.61 -29.37
N LEU A 392 -10.00 -4.96 -28.34
CA LEU A 392 -10.38 -4.80 -26.93
C LEU A 392 -10.61 -3.31 -26.63
N GLU A 393 -11.83 -2.83 -26.77
CA GLU A 393 -12.24 -1.48 -26.39
C GLU A 393 -12.76 -1.43 -24.95
N LEU A 394 -12.68 -0.26 -24.33
CA LEU A 394 -13.38 -0.01 -23.06
C LEU A 394 -14.89 -0.18 -23.24
N SER A 395 -15.50 -0.93 -22.34
CA SER A 395 -16.94 -1.05 -22.21
C SER A 395 -17.59 0.30 -21.87
N ASP A 396 -18.87 0.47 -22.21
CA ASP A 396 -19.63 1.68 -21.89
C ASP A 396 -19.70 1.95 -20.38
N THR A 397 -19.71 0.90 -19.57
CA THR A 397 -19.62 1.00 -18.11
C THR A 397 -18.26 1.57 -17.71
N ALA A 398 -17.17 0.97 -18.18
CA ALA A 398 -15.82 1.40 -17.86
C ALA A 398 -15.53 2.85 -18.30
N ARG A 399 -16.00 3.26 -19.48
CA ARG A 399 -15.89 4.65 -19.97
C ARG A 399 -16.51 5.68 -19.00
N LYS A 400 -17.54 5.29 -18.24
CA LYS A 400 -18.23 6.16 -17.28
C LYS A 400 -17.58 6.17 -15.90
N ILE A 401 -16.98 5.05 -15.47
CA ILE A 401 -16.55 4.85 -14.08
C ILE A 401 -15.03 4.81 -13.88
N LEU A 402 -14.25 4.52 -14.93
CA LEU A 402 -12.80 4.43 -14.79
C LEU A 402 -12.19 5.83 -14.68
N PRO A 403 -11.36 6.10 -13.65
CA PRO A 403 -10.56 7.32 -13.63
C PRO A 403 -9.52 7.31 -14.76
N ASP A 404 -9.04 8.49 -15.18
CA ASP A 404 -8.05 8.63 -16.27
C ASP A 404 -6.80 7.74 -16.09
N GLY A 405 -6.35 7.58 -14.83
CA GLY A 405 -5.22 6.68 -14.51
C GLY A 405 -5.52 5.21 -14.79
N ALA A 406 -6.76 4.77 -14.58
CA ALA A 406 -7.22 3.43 -14.91
C ALA A 406 -7.38 3.25 -16.42
N VAL A 407 -7.90 4.25 -17.14
CA VAL A 407 -7.94 4.25 -18.62
C VAL A 407 -6.53 4.10 -19.20
N ALA A 408 -5.56 4.87 -18.70
CA ALA A 408 -4.17 4.76 -19.13
C ALA A 408 -3.54 3.39 -18.79
N ASN A 409 -3.92 2.79 -17.65
CA ASN A 409 -3.49 1.43 -17.32
C ASN A 409 -4.13 0.39 -18.24
N PHE A 410 -5.38 0.57 -18.65
CA PHE A 410 -6.08 -0.32 -19.59
C PHE A 410 -5.37 -0.33 -20.94
N GLU A 411 -5.10 0.85 -21.50
CA GLU A 411 -4.37 0.98 -22.78
C GLU A 411 -2.97 0.35 -22.72
N ARG A 412 -2.30 0.45 -21.56
CA ARG A 412 -0.99 -0.20 -21.36
C ARG A 412 -1.07 -1.71 -21.18
N LEU A 413 -2.17 -2.23 -20.64
CA LEU A 413 -2.35 -3.66 -20.41
C LEU A 413 -2.81 -4.37 -21.67
N LYS A 414 -3.61 -3.69 -22.50
CA LYS A 414 -4.09 -4.18 -23.80
C LYS A 414 -2.89 -4.63 -24.65
N GLY A 415 -2.89 -5.92 -25.01
CA GLY A 415 -1.81 -6.54 -25.80
C GLY A 415 -0.48 -6.77 -25.06
N SER A 416 -0.36 -6.41 -23.78
CA SER A 416 0.87 -6.58 -23.02
C SER A 416 1.07 -8.04 -22.55
N PRO A 417 2.31 -8.47 -22.24
CA PRO A 417 2.57 -9.78 -21.61
C PRO A 417 2.07 -9.87 -20.15
N TYR A 418 1.44 -8.81 -19.64
CA TYR A 418 0.78 -8.77 -18.34
C TYR A 418 -0.75 -8.77 -18.46
N ALA A 419 -1.29 -8.82 -19.67
CA ALA A 419 -2.73 -8.90 -19.92
C ALA A 419 -3.30 -10.16 -19.25
N PRO A 420 -4.39 -10.02 -18.47
CA PRO A 420 -5.03 -11.16 -17.84
C PRO A 420 -5.58 -12.15 -18.89
N HIS A 421 -5.45 -13.46 -18.66
CA HIS A 421 -6.03 -14.49 -19.53
C HIS A 421 -6.15 -15.86 -18.83
N ASN A 422 -6.97 -16.77 -19.38
CA ASN A 422 -7.17 -18.11 -18.81
C ASN A 422 -6.36 -19.26 -19.47
N ARG A 423 -5.41 -18.94 -20.36
CA ARG A 423 -4.58 -19.90 -21.13
C ARG A 423 -3.46 -20.63 -20.35
N LEU A 424 -3.64 -20.92 -19.06
CA LEU A 424 -2.63 -21.60 -18.24
C LEU A 424 -3.15 -22.95 -17.73
N GLY A 425 -2.23 -23.88 -17.47
CA GLY A 425 -2.55 -25.19 -16.91
C GLY A 425 -3.24 -26.13 -17.90
N ALA A 426 -3.47 -27.37 -17.46
CA ALA A 426 -4.01 -28.45 -18.29
C ALA A 426 -5.47 -28.81 -17.96
N VAL A 427 -6.01 -28.30 -16.86
CA VAL A 427 -7.38 -28.61 -16.42
C VAL A 427 -8.41 -27.82 -17.24
N ASN A 428 -9.37 -28.53 -17.85
CA ASN A 428 -10.58 -27.94 -18.42
C ASN A 428 -11.52 -27.53 -17.28
N GLU A 429 -11.78 -26.23 -17.16
CA GLU A 429 -12.56 -25.64 -16.07
C GLU A 429 -14.05 -25.49 -16.40
N GLU A 430 -14.45 -25.71 -17.66
CA GLU A 430 -15.81 -25.45 -18.15
C GLU A 430 -16.64 -26.72 -18.37
N GLU A 431 -15.99 -27.89 -18.38
CA GLU A 431 -16.64 -29.18 -18.57
C GLU A 431 -16.67 -29.96 -17.25
N LEU A 432 -17.88 -30.27 -16.76
CA LEU A 432 -18.04 -30.99 -15.51
C LEU A 432 -17.74 -32.47 -15.71
N ALA A 433 -16.56 -32.90 -15.26
CA ALA A 433 -16.20 -34.31 -15.20
C ALA A 433 -17.03 -35.08 -14.15
N ALA A 434 -16.91 -36.41 -14.16
CA ALA A 434 -17.60 -37.30 -13.21
C ALA A 434 -17.36 -36.87 -11.75
N ALA A 435 -18.42 -36.93 -10.96
CA ALA A 435 -18.37 -36.64 -9.53
C ALA A 435 -17.35 -37.54 -8.82
N PHE A 436 -16.69 -36.99 -7.79
CA PHE A 436 -15.78 -37.75 -6.95
C PHE A 436 -16.57 -38.72 -6.07
N THR A 437 -15.99 -39.89 -5.83
CA THR A 437 -16.59 -40.86 -4.90
C THR A 437 -16.37 -40.39 -3.47
N THR A 438 -17.27 -40.81 -2.58
CA THR A 438 -17.07 -40.65 -1.14
C THR A 438 -15.81 -41.39 -0.70
N MET A 439 -15.09 -40.85 0.27
CA MET A 439 -13.96 -41.53 0.91
C MET A 439 -14.37 -41.97 2.33
N PRO A 440 -13.90 -43.14 2.80
CA PRO A 440 -14.15 -43.55 4.18
C PRO A 440 -13.41 -42.64 5.16
N ALA A 441 -13.91 -42.57 6.40
CA ALA A 441 -13.20 -41.89 7.48
C ALA A 441 -11.83 -42.55 7.70
N ARG A 442 -10.78 -41.74 7.81
CA ARG A 442 -9.41 -42.23 8.05
C ARG A 442 -9.29 -42.69 9.50
N VAL A 443 -8.60 -43.82 9.70
CA VAL A 443 -8.20 -44.30 11.02
C VAL A 443 -6.80 -43.74 11.29
N LEU A 444 -6.72 -42.79 12.22
CA LEU A 444 -5.45 -42.14 12.55
C LEU A 444 -4.62 -43.02 13.52
N PRO A 445 -3.28 -42.99 13.41
CA PRO A 445 -2.41 -43.58 14.43
C PRO A 445 -2.68 -43.00 15.82
N GLU A 446 -2.47 -43.81 16.86
CA GLU A 446 -2.61 -43.34 18.25
C GLU A 446 -1.75 -42.09 18.50
N GLY A 447 -2.38 -41.04 19.01
CA GLY A 447 -1.73 -39.77 19.29
C GLY A 447 -1.54 -38.83 18.09
N SER A 448 -1.92 -39.21 16.87
CA SER A 448 -1.94 -38.30 15.71
C SER A 448 -3.27 -37.56 15.57
N SER A 449 -3.21 -36.29 15.18
CA SER A 449 -4.37 -35.48 14.79
C SER A 449 -4.60 -35.42 13.27
N GLY A 450 -3.73 -36.06 12.47
CA GLY A 450 -3.85 -36.07 11.02
C GLY A 450 -3.67 -34.68 10.38
N ASN A 451 -4.46 -34.39 9.36
CA ASN A 451 -4.52 -33.11 8.67
C ASN A 451 -5.43 -32.16 9.44
N VAL A 452 -4.89 -31.04 9.94
CA VAL A 452 -5.60 -30.11 10.81
C VAL A 452 -5.71 -28.73 10.17
N ILE A 453 -6.95 -28.24 10.04
CA ILE A 453 -7.19 -26.82 9.73
C ILE A 453 -7.23 -26.02 11.03
N VAL A 454 -6.52 -24.89 11.06
CA VAL A 454 -6.68 -23.84 12.07
C VAL A 454 -7.33 -22.62 11.44
N GLY A 455 -8.37 -22.07 12.08
CA GLY A 455 -9.15 -20.96 11.54
C GLY A 455 -9.56 -19.96 12.62
N CYS A 456 -9.90 -18.74 12.20
CA CYS A 456 -10.39 -17.69 13.08
C CYS A 456 -11.61 -17.03 12.44
N MET A 457 -12.73 -16.96 13.15
CA MET A 457 -14.03 -16.63 12.58
C MET A 457 -14.77 -15.56 13.40
N LYS A 458 -15.71 -14.88 12.73
CA LYS A 458 -16.70 -13.99 13.35
C LYS A 458 -17.92 -13.92 12.45
N ASN A 459 -19.07 -14.32 12.96
CA ASN A 459 -20.37 -14.30 12.26
C ASN A 459 -20.37 -15.03 10.90
N GLU A 460 -20.18 -16.35 10.92
CA GLU A 460 -20.12 -17.23 9.75
C GLU A 460 -21.11 -18.40 9.81
N ALA A 461 -22.18 -18.29 10.62
CA ALA A 461 -23.15 -19.36 10.86
C ALA A 461 -23.75 -19.97 9.56
N PRO A 462 -24.10 -19.19 8.52
CA PRO A 462 -24.61 -19.75 7.25
C PRO A 462 -23.63 -20.65 6.50
N TYR A 463 -22.32 -20.49 6.76
CA TYR A 463 -21.27 -21.03 5.89
C TYR A 463 -20.44 -22.13 6.55
N ILE A 464 -20.37 -22.13 7.88
CA ILE A 464 -19.43 -22.99 8.61
C ILE A 464 -19.72 -24.48 8.44
N LEU A 465 -20.99 -24.90 8.36
CA LEU A 465 -21.35 -26.31 8.21
C LEU A 465 -20.95 -26.88 6.84
N GLU A 466 -21.17 -26.13 5.74
CA GLU A 466 -20.68 -26.55 4.41
C GLU A 466 -19.16 -26.62 4.41
N TRP A 467 -18.50 -25.62 4.98
CA TRP A 467 -17.04 -25.56 5.00
C TRP A 467 -16.41 -26.73 5.77
N VAL A 468 -16.97 -27.10 6.93
CA VAL A 468 -16.54 -28.30 7.69
C VAL A 468 -16.84 -29.56 6.89
N ALA A 469 -18.05 -29.72 6.34
CA ALA A 469 -18.43 -30.90 5.56
C ALA A 469 -17.53 -31.10 4.33
N TYR A 470 -17.23 -30.03 3.60
CA TYR A 470 -16.36 -30.06 2.42
C TYR A 470 -14.96 -30.52 2.78
N HIS A 471 -14.34 -29.89 3.78
CA HIS A 471 -12.96 -30.18 4.12
C HIS A 471 -12.81 -31.60 4.69
N ARG A 472 -13.79 -32.09 5.44
CA ARG A 472 -13.85 -33.50 5.87
C ARG A 472 -13.96 -34.46 4.69
N ALA A 473 -14.84 -34.16 3.73
CA ALA A 473 -15.05 -34.99 2.55
C ALA A 473 -13.83 -35.11 1.62
N ILE A 474 -12.84 -34.22 1.76
CA ILE A 474 -11.58 -34.25 0.99
C ILE A 474 -10.38 -34.77 1.81
N GLY A 475 -10.57 -35.14 3.09
CA GLY A 475 -9.52 -35.76 3.92
C GLY A 475 -8.90 -34.88 5.00
N VAL A 476 -9.56 -33.78 5.42
CA VAL A 476 -9.21 -33.08 6.66
C VAL A 476 -9.80 -33.82 7.85
N ASP A 477 -8.97 -34.13 8.84
CA ASP A 477 -9.38 -35.00 9.95
C ASP A 477 -9.90 -34.18 11.14
N ASN A 478 -9.24 -33.06 11.45
CA ASN A 478 -9.57 -32.22 12.61
C ASN A 478 -9.54 -30.72 12.27
N PHE A 479 -10.22 -29.95 13.11
CA PHE A 479 -10.30 -28.49 13.00
C PHE A 479 -10.01 -27.86 14.36
N LEU A 480 -9.27 -26.77 14.38
CA LEU A 480 -9.10 -25.91 15.55
C LEU A 480 -9.58 -24.50 15.19
N ILE A 481 -10.77 -24.16 15.66
CA ILE A 481 -11.46 -22.92 15.28
C ILE A 481 -11.53 -21.99 16.48
N TYR A 482 -11.05 -20.77 16.27
CA TYR A 482 -11.16 -19.67 17.22
C TYR A 482 -12.26 -18.71 16.76
N THR A 483 -13.08 -18.20 17.69
CA THR A 483 -14.13 -17.22 17.39
C THR A 483 -13.89 -15.90 18.13
N ASN A 484 -14.43 -14.80 17.59
CA ASN A 484 -14.24 -13.46 18.17
C ASN A 484 -15.59 -12.75 18.33
N GLY A 485 -16.28 -13.00 19.45
CA GLY A 485 -17.55 -12.37 19.81
C GLY A 485 -18.59 -12.50 18.69
N CYS A 486 -19.07 -13.73 18.44
CA CYS A 486 -20.09 -13.95 17.42
C CYS A 486 -21.48 -13.57 17.96
N GLU A 487 -22.33 -13.10 17.07
CA GLU A 487 -23.69 -12.64 17.38
C GLU A 487 -24.77 -13.43 16.61
N ASP A 488 -24.35 -14.30 15.68
CA ASP A 488 -25.20 -14.95 14.70
C ASP A 488 -25.42 -16.46 14.95
N GLY A 489 -24.98 -17.00 16.08
CA GLY A 489 -25.05 -18.44 16.34
C GLY A 489 -23.80 -19.25 15.96
N THR A 490 -22.75 -18.61 15.42
CA THR A 490 -21.51 -19.32 15.01
C THR A 490 -20.87 -20.06 16.18
N ASP A 491 -20.86 -19.46 17.37
CA ASP A 491 -20.28 -20.06 18.57
C ASP A 491 -21.04 -21.30 19.02
N GLU A 492 -22.37 -21.28 18.93
CA GLU A 492 -23.23 -22.40 19.30
C GLU A 492 -23.12 -23.56 18.31
N ILE A 493 -23.00 -23.27 17.00
CA ILE A 493 -22.72 -24.29 15.98
C ILE A 493 -21.37 -24.96 16.27
N LEU A 494 -20.31 -24.17 16.49
CA LEU A 494 -18.97 -24.69 16.75
C LEU A 494 -18.89 -25.42 18.10
N GLY A 495 -19.58 -24.94 19.12
CA GLY A 495 -19.71 -25.61 20.41
C GLY A 495 -20.38 -26.98 20.28
N ARG A 496 -21.48 -27.06 19.52
CA ARG A 496 -22.14 -28.35 19.25
C ARG A 496 -21.27 -29.29 18.42
N LEU A 497 -20.57 -28.79 17.41
CA LEU A 497 -19.61 -29.60 16.66
C LEU A 497 -18.46 -30.10 17.55
N ASN A 498 -18.04 -29.31 18.54
CA ASN A 498 -17.02 -29.70 19.51
C ASN A 498 -17.53 -30.80 20.45
N ASP A 499 -18.76 -30.71 20.93
CA ASP A 499 -19.39 -31.77 21.75
C ASP A 499 -19.53 -33.10 20.98
N LEU A 500 -19.75 -33.02 19.67
CA LEU A 500 -19.78 -34.17 18.77
C LEU A 500 -18.38 -34.70 18.41
N GLY A 501 -17.30 -34.05 18.88
CA GLY A 501 -15.92 -34.44 18.61
C GLY A 501 -15.49 -34.20 17.16
N LEU A 502 -16.16 -33.31 16.43
CA LEU A 502 -15.90 -33.03 15.01
C LEU A 502 -14.95 -31.85 14.80
N VAL A 503 -14.88 -30.93 15.76
CA VAL A 503 -13.98 -29.77 15.77
C VAL A 503 -13.46 -29.55 17.19
N HIS A 504 -12.40 -28.74 17.32
CA HIS A 504 -11.98 -28.13 18.57
C HIS A 504 -12.28 -26.64 18.51
N HIS A 505 -13.17 -26.18 19.39
CA HIS A 505 -13.57 -24.76 19.44
C HIS A 505 -12.93 -24.05 20.63
N ARG A 506 -12.51 -22.79 20.41
CA ARG A 506 -11.94 -21.90 21.43
C ARG A 506 -12.53 -20.51 21.27
N ASP A 507 -12.88 -19.91 22.39
CA ASP A 507 -13.10 -18.47 22.45
C ASP A 507 -11.74 -17.73 22.37
N ASN A 508 -11.69 -16.63 21.63
CA ASN A 508 -10.52 -15.78 21.47
C ASN A 508 -10.75 -14.35 22.00
N GLU A 509 -11.73 -14.10 22.86
CA GLU A 509 -12.10 -12.77 23.38
C GLU A 509 -11.02 -12.07 24.21
N ASP A 510 -10.15 -12.83 24.89
CA ASP A 510 -9.07 -12.29 25.75
C ASP A 510 -7.91 -11.62 24.98
N TRP A 511 -8.02 -11.50 23.66
CA TRP A 511 -6.98 -10.91 22.83
C TRP A 511 -6.78 -9.42 23.11
N LYS A 512 -5.51 -8.97 23.12
CA LYS A 512 -5.11 -7.56 23.22
C LYS A 512 -4.14 -7.22 22.10
N GLY A 513 -4.25 -6.03 21.50
CA GLY A 513 -3.32 -5.55 20.47
C GLY A 513 -3.99 -5.26 19.14
N LYS A 514 -3.32 -5.58 18.02
CA LYS A 514 -3.73 -5.13 16.66
C LYS A 514 -4.44 -6.19 15.81
N SER A 515 -4.35 -7.48 16.15
CA SER A 515 -4.96 -8.54 15.33
C SER A 515 -5.41 -9.73 16.19
N PRO A 516 -6.73 -10.00 16.30
CA PRO A 516 -7.25 -11.20 16.96
C PRO A 516 -6.77 -12.49 16.27
N GLN A 517 -6.71 -12.50 14.93
CA GLN A 517 -6.27 -13.66 14.16
C GLN A 517 -4.84 -14.07 14.50
N GLN A 518 -3.90 -13.12 14.57
CA GLN A 518 -2.52 -13.47 14.92
C GLN A 518 -2.38 -13.93 16.38
N HIS A 519 -3.27 -13.48 17.28
CA HIS A 519 -3.34 -14.01 18.65
C HIS A 519 -3.74 -15.49 18.64
N ALA A 520 -4.85 -15.82 17.98
CA ALA A 520 -5.34 -17.20 17.83
C ALA A 520 -4.26 -18.13 17.24
N LEU A 521 -3.56 -17.69 16.18
CA LEU A 521 -2.48 -18.46 15.56
C LEU A 521 -1.25 -18.67 16.45
N ASN A 522 -1.00 -17.77 17.41
CA ASN A 522 0.07 -17.98 18.38
C ASN A 522 -0.36 -18.94 19.49
N GLN A 523 -1.64 -18.93 19.89
CA GLN A 523 -2.15 -19.87 20.89
C GLN A 523 -2.27 -21.28 20.32
N SER A 524 -2.66 -21.41 19.05
CA SER A 524 -2.84 -22.72 18.40
C SER A 524 -1.60 -23.59 18.43
N LEU A 525 -0.40 -23.00 18.35
CA LEU A 525 0.89 -23.70 18.49
C LEU A 525 1.07 -24.43 19.83
N LYS A 526 0.27 -24.08 20.85
CA LYS A 526 0.30 -24.72 22.16
C LYS A 526 -0.71 -25.84 22.31
N GLU A 527 -1.69 -25.92 21.42
CA GLU A 527 -2.78 -26.89 21.48
C GLU A 527 -2.30 -28.29 21.09
N PRO A 528 -2.69 -29.35 21.84
CA PRO A 528 -2.34 -30.73 21.51
C PRO A 528 -2.73 -31.12 20.09
N VAL A 529 -3.90 -30.68 19.61
CA VAL A 529 -4.38 -31.01 18.26
C VAL A 529 -3.40 -30.53 17.16
N ILE A 530 -2.80 -29.35 17.33
CA ILE A 530 -1.82 -28.81 16.37
C ILE A 530 -0.45 -29.45 16.56
N ARG A 531 -0.01 -29.67 17.80
CA ARG A 531 1.29 -30.31 18.09
C ARG A 531 1.38 -31.73 17.52
N ASN A 532 0.26 -32.43 17.49
CA ASN A 532 0.13 -33.80 17.01
C ASN A 532 -0.38 -33.88 15.55
N ALA A 533 -0.53 -32.76 14.87
CA ALA A 533 -0.93 -32.75 13.45
C ALA A 533 0.20 -33.29 12.57
N ASP A 534 -0.16 -34.02 11.51
CA ASP A 534 0.76 -34.39 10.42
C ASP A 534 0.95 -33.20 9.46
N TRP A 535 -0.15 -32.53 9.11
CA TRP A 535 -0.19 -31.33 8.29
C TRP A 535 -1.03 -30.25 8.95
N ILE A 536 -0.55 -29.01 8.90
CA ILE A 536 -1.23 -27.83 9.44
C ILE A 536 -1.62 -26.93 8.27
N ILE A 537 -2.88 -26.51 8.27
CA ILE A 537 -3.49 -25.69 7.22
C ILE A 537 -4.12 -24.47 7.89
N HIS A 538 -3.77 -23.26 7.46
CA HIS A 538 -4.50 -22.06 7.88
C HIS A 538 -5.19 -21.43 6.67
N ILE A 539 -6.52 -21.52 6.65
CA ILE A 539 -7.39 -20.97 5.60
C ILE A 539 -8.63 -20.35 6.26
N ASP A 540 -9.22 -19.37 5.59
CA ASP A 540 -10.42 -18.67 6.03
C ASP A 540 -11.70 -19.44 5.60
N VAL A 541 -12.85 -19.19 6.22
CA VAL A 541 -14.11 -19.94 5.93
C VAL A 541 -14.68 -19.66 4.53
N ASP A 542 -14.19 -18.62 3.86
CA ASP A 542 -14.47 -18.31 2.46
C ASP A 542 -13.41 -18.90 1.50
N GLU A 543 -12.57 -19.82 1.98
CA GLU A 543 -11.53 -20.49 1.19
C GLU A 543 -11.73 -22.02 1.18
N PHE A 544 -11.69 -22.61 -0.02
CA PHE A 544 -11.92 -24.05 -0.25
C PHE A 544 -10.77 -24.66 -1.06
N MET A 545 -10.16 -25.72 -0.55
CA MET A 545 -9.10 -26.46 -1.26
C MET A 545 -9.71 -27.30 -2.38
N ASN A 546 -9.60 -26.84 -3.62
CA ASN A 546 -10.03 -27.57 -4.81
C ASN A 546 -8.90 -28.49 -5.28
N ILE A 547 -8.96 -29.76 -4.87
CA ILE A 547 -8.00 -30.79 -5.28
C ILE A 547 -8.47 -31.41 -6.59
N ARG A 548 -7.59 -31.39 -7.59
CA ARG A 548 -7.93 -31.66 -8.99
C ARG A 548 -7.31 -32.96 -9.54
N CYS A 549 -6.50 -33.65 -8.74
CA CYS A 549 -5.91 -34.95 -9.07
C CYS A 549 -6.63 -36.10 -8.36
N GLY A 550 -6.49 -37.32 -8.90
CA GLY A 550 -7.05 -38.54 -8.31
C GLY A 550 -8.57 -38.46 -8.08
N ASN A 551 -9.01 -38.84 -6.89
CA ASN A 551 -10.39 -38.70 -6.40
C ASN A 551 -10.61 -37.35 -5.67
N GLY A 552 -9.77 -36.35 -5.92
CA GLY A 552 -9.89 -35.03 -5.30
C GLY A 552 -9.64 -35.04 -3.79
N THR A 553 -8.81 -35.94 -3.28
CA THR A 553 -8.53 -36.07 -1.85
C THR A 553 -7.12 -35.58 -1.50
N LEU A 554 -6.90 -35.19 -0.24
CA LEU A 554 -5.57 -34.82 0.25
C LEU A 554 -4.57 -35.96 0.10
N ASP A 555 -5.00 -37.22 0.31
CA ASP A 555 -4.15 -38.39 0.14
C ASP A 555 -3.68 -38.55 -1.33
N ASP A 556 -4.58 -38.35 -2.30
CA ASP A 556 -4.21 -38.35 -3.73
C ASP A 556 -3.24 -37.22 -4.07
N PHE A 557 -3.45 -36.04 -3.48
CA PHE A 557 -2.56 -34.90 -3.67
C PHE A 557 -1.17 -35.18 -3.06
N PHE A 558 -1.09 -35.68 -1.82
CA PHE A 558 0.18 -36.01 -1.19
C PHE A 558 0.93 -37.12 -1.95
N ALA A 559 0.21 -38.10 -2.52
CA ALA A 559 0.81 -39.12 -3.38
C ALA A 559 1.42 -38.53 -4.67
N ALA A 560 0.84 -37.45 -5.21
CA ALA A 560 1.37 -36.75 -6.37
C ALA A 560 2.60 -35.87 -6.05
N VAL A 561 2.77 -35.44 -4.79
CA VAL A 561 3.90 -34.61 -4.33
C VAL A 561 4.57 -35.16 -3.05
N PRO A 562 5.11 -36.39 -3.07
CA PRO A 562 5.50 -37.12 -1.85
C PRO A 562 6.61 -36.45 -1.03
N ASP A 563 7.46 -35.63 -1.68
CA ASP A 563 8.56 -34.93 -1.01
C ASP A 563 8.17 -33.54 -0.47
N ALA A 564 6.95 -33.05 -0.75
CA ALA A 564 6.56 -31.71 -0.34
C ALA A 564 6.45 -31.63 1.20
N THR A 565 7.01 -30.56 1.77
CA THR A 565 6.76 -30.18 3.16
C THR A 565 5.87 -28.96 3.26
N ASN A 566 5.75 -28.19 2.17
CA ASN A 566 4.98 -26.96 2.11
C ASN A 566 4.31 -26.86 0.74
N VAL A 567 3.05 -26.47 0.74
CA VAL A 567 2.24 -26.33 -0.47
C VAL A 567 1.70 -24.92 -0.49
N ALA A 568 2.19 -24.11 -1.43
CA ALA A 568 1.64 -22.77 -1.69
C ALA A 568 0.34 -22.94 -2.50
N MET A 569 -0.79 -22.86 -1.80
CA MET A 569 -2.12 -23.01 -2.36
C MET A 569 -2.55 -21.65 -2.93
N THR A 570 -2.18 -21.39 -4.19
CA THR A 570 -2.48 -20.12 -4.84
C THR A 570 -3.97 -19.89 -4.97
N TRP A 571 -4.40 -18.68 -4.63
CA TRP A 571 -5.78 -18.28 -4.74
C TRP A 571 -6.26 -18.30 -6.18
N ARG A 572 -7.52 -18.67 -6.32
CA ARG A 572 -8.40 -18.32 -7.43
C ARG A 572 -9.54 -17.51 -6.83
N LEU A 573 -9.62 -16.22 -7.15
CA LEU A 573 -10.65 -15.35 -6.60
C LEU A 573 -11.96 -15.58 -7.35
N PHE A 574 -13.04 -15.85 -6.64
CA PHE A 574 -14.39 -16.02 -7.19
C PHE A 574 -15.23 -14.78 -6.89
N GLY A 575 -16.02 -14.35 -7.88
CA GLY A 575 -16.90 -13.20 -7.80
C GLY A 575 -18.24 -13.54 -7.16
N HIS A 576 -19.13 -12.55 -7.16
CA HIS A 576 -20.49 -12.72 -6.63
C HIS A 576 -21.44 -13.41 -7.63
N ASN A 577 -21.00 -13.69 -8.86
CA ASN A 577 -21.78 -14.42 -9.87
C ASN A 577 -23.16 -13.80 -10.24
N GLY A 578 -23.35 -12.50 -10.00
CA GLY A 578 -24.67 -11.88 -10.15
C GLY A 578 -25.68 -12.31 -9.07
N VAL A 579 -25.25 -13.07 -8.06
CA VAL A 579 -26.07 -13.48 -6.92
C VAL A 579 -26.15 -12.30 -5.96
N THR A 580 -27.31 -11.66 -5.95
CA THR A 580 -27.53 -10.46 -5.14
C THR A 580 -28.02 -10.79 -3.75
N THR A 581 -28.92 -11.77 -3.64
CA THR A 581 -29.59 -12.19 -2.40
C THR A 581 -28.82 -13.28 -1.66
N LEU A 582 -28.93 -13.30 -0.34
CA LEU A 582 -28.45 -14.37 0.53
C LEU A 582 -29.37 -15.60 0.39
N GLU A 583 -28.80 -16.73 -0.03
CA GLU A 583 -29.50 -18.01 -0.17
C GLU A 583 -28.81 -19.12 0.63
N ASP A 584 -29.60 -19.98 1.26
CA ASP A 584 -29.11 -21.18 1.97
C ASP A 584 -28.82 -22.30 0.96
N ARG A 585 -27.76 -22.10 0.19
CA ARG A 585 -27.24 -23.02 -0.81
C ARG A 585 -25.73 -23.11 -0.69
N PHE A 586 -25.15 -24.19 -1.21
CA PHE A 586 -23.71 -24.38 -1.17
C PHE A 586 -22.96 -23.31 -1.94
N VAL A 587 -22.00 -22.66 -1.29
CA VAL A 587 -21.08 -21.67 -1.88
C VAL A 587 -20.40 -22.27 -3.11
N ILE A 588 -19.90 -23.51 -3.01
CA ILE A 588 -19.19 -24.17 -4.12
C ILE A 588 -20.09 -24.49 -5.32
N ASP A 589 -21.42 -24.47 -5.14
CA ASP A 589 -22.40 -24.68 -6.20
C ASP A 589 -22.93 -23.36 -6.77
N GLN A 590 -23.09 -22.33 -5.94
CA GLN A 590 -23.59 -21.02 -6.33
C GLN A 590 -22.59 -20.20 -7.15
N PHE A 591 -21.31 -20.19 -6.75
CA PHE A 591 -20.30 -19.30 -7.31
C PHE A 591 -19.32 -20.08 -8.19
N ASP A 592 -19.49 -19.98 -9.51
CA ASP A 592 -18.69 -20.68 -10.51
C ASP A 592 -17.94 -19.77 -11.49
N THR A 593 -17.91 -18.44 -11.26
CA THR A 593 -17.10 -17.51 -12.04
C THR A 593 -16.01 -16.87 -11.19
N CYS A 594 -14.87 -16.60 -11.83
CA CYS A 594 -13.61 -16.37 -11.16
C CYS A 594 -12.62 -15.54 -11.99
N ALA A 595 -11.54 -15.14 -11.32
CA ALA A 595 -10.42 -14.41 -11.90
C ALA A 595 -9.68 -15.25 -12.96
N PRO A 596 -8.99 -14.65 -13.93
CA PRO A 596 -8.14 -15.39 -14.88
C PRO A 596 -6.99 -16.14 -14.20
N LYS A 597 -6.54 -17.27 -14.79
CA LYS A 597 -5.38 -18.05 -14.28
C LYS A 597 -4.12 -17.22 -14.33
N PHE A 598 -3.93 -16.53 -15.44
CA PHE A 598 -2.84 -15.60 -15.58
C PHE A 598 -3.32 -14.19 -15.24
N CYS A 599 -2.99 -13.70 -14.04
CA CYS A 599 -3.33 -12.35 -13.58
C CYS A 599 -2.21 -11.79 -12.69
N PRO A 600 -1.06 -11.39 -13.27
CA PRO A 600 0.13 -10.98 -12.52
C PRO A 600 -0.04 -9.67 -11.75
N LYS A 601 -1.09 -8.91 -12.06
CA LYS A 601 -1.42 -7.60 -11.51
C LYS A 601 -2.94 -7.52 -11.27
N PRO A 602 -3.41 -6.87 -10.20
CA PRO A 602 -2.63 -6.52 -9.02
C PRO A 602 -2.06 -7.79 -8.36
N HIS A 603 -0.91 -7.69 -7.71
CA HIS A 603 -0.20 -8.85 -7.18
C HIS A 603 -0.99 -9.63 -6.11
N THR A 604 -2.07 -9.06 -5.58
CA THR A 604 -2.96 -9.70 -4.62
C THR A 604 -3.73 -10.89 -5.19
N VAL A 605 -3.99 -10.93 -6.51
CA VAL A 605 -4.74 -12.03 -7.16
C VAL A 605 -3.95 -13.35 -7.06
N TRP A 606 -2.63 -13.27 -7.02
CA TRP A 606 -1.74 -14.42 -6.87
C TRP A 606 -1.22 -14.62 -5.44
N GLY A 607 -1.90 -14.06 -4.44
CA GLY A 607 -1.65 -14.47 -3.05
C GLY A 607 -1.92 -15.96 -2.85
N PHE A 608 -1.27 -16.55 -1.84
CA PHE A 608 -1.52 -17.93 -1.45
C PHE A 608 -1.67 -18.08 0.06
N LYS A 609 -2.36 -19.15 0.48
CA LYS A 609 -2.21 -19.73 1.81
C LYS A 609 -1.30 -20.94 1.73
N THR A 610 -0.80 -21.39 2.87
CA THR A 610 0.15 -22.51 2.92
C THR A 610 -0.41 -23.65 3.76
N MET A 611 -0.44 -24.84 3.18
CA MET A 611 -0.52 -26.10 3.91
C MET A 611 0.91 -26.61 4.14
N PHE A 612 1.27 -26.99 5.36
CA PHE A 612 2.64 -27.41 5.67
C PHE A 612 2.70 -28.59 6.64
N LYS A 613 3.70 -29.44 6.43
CA LYS A 613 3.96 -30.62 7.24
C LYS A 613 4.56 -30.22 8.57
N ASN A 614 4.06 -30.78 9.66
CA ASN A 614 4.46 -30.43 11.01
C ASN A 614 5.74 -31.14 11.44
N ILE A 615 6.85 -30.86 10.75
CA ILE A 615 8.15 -31.47 11.05
C ILE A 615 8.96 -30.68 12.10
N GLY A 616 8.36 -29.66 12.72
CA GLY A 616 9.04 -28.75 13.64
C GLY A 616 9.85 -27.62 12.96
N ALA A 617 9.79 -27.50 11.64
CA ALA A 617 10.61 -26.53 10.89
C ALA A 617 10.29 -25.04 11.21
N TYR A 618 9.08 -24.74 11.70
CA TYR A 618 8.60 -23.37 11.85
C TYR A 618 8.15 -23.10 13.28
N THR A 619 8.56 -21.95 13.82
CA THR A 619 8.20 -21.53 15.19
C THR A 619 7.01 -20.56 15.25
N LYS A 620 6.46 -20.18 14.09
CA LYS A 620 5.32 -19.26 14.01
C LYS A 620 4.38 -19.60 12.85
N ILE A 621 3.07 -19.57 13.12
CA ILE A 621 2.02 -19.58 12.09
C ILE A 621 1.57 -18.13 11.84
N SER A 622 1.35 -17.77 10.58
CA SER A 622 0.84 -16.46 10.18
C SER A 622 -0.20 -16.58 9.08
N CYS A 623 -0.86 -15.47 8.73
CA CYS A 623 -2.07 -15.47 7.91
C CYS A 623 -1.93 -16.12 6.53
N HIS A 624 -0.73 -16.11 5.92
CA HIS A 624 -0.47 -16.70 4.59
C HIS A 624 0.45 -17.91 4.61
N ARG A 625 1.34 -18.00 5.62
CA ARG A 625 2.42 -19.00 5.63
C ARG A 625 2.96 -19.22 7.03
N PRO A 626 3.60 -20.38 7.27
CA PRO A 626 4.48 -20.52 8.42
C PRO A 626 5.71 -19.61 8.24
N ASN A 627 6.20 -19.09 9.36
CA ASN A 627 7.29 -18.14 9.47
C ASN A 627 8.33 -18.63 10.48
N LYS A 628 9.47 -17.93 10.51
CA LYS A 628 10.58 -18.25 11.43
C LYS A 628 11.04 -19.71 11.25
N LEU A 629 11.42 -20.02 10.01
CA LEU A 629 12.10 -21.25 9.65
C LEU A 629 13.36 -21.39 10.49
N GLN A 630 13.56 -22.56 11.09
CA GLN A 630 14.76 -22.89 11.84
C GLN A 630 15.90 -23.30 10.90
N ASP A 631 17.12 -22.83 11.16
CA ASP A 631 18.26 -22.98 10.26
C ASP A 631 18.62 -24.46 10.00
N ASP A 632 18.46 -25.32 11.00
CA ASP A 632 18.69 -26.77 10.93
C ASP A 632 17.65 -27.54 10.08
N PHE A 633 16.55 -26.88 9.71
CA PHE A 633 15.54 -27.42 8.80
C PHE A 633 15.61 -26.83 7.38
N ALA A 634 16.52 -25.90 7.10
CA ALA A 634 16.58 -25.20 5.81
C ALA A 634 16.72 -26.17 4.61
N ASP A 635 17.54 -27.22 4.74
CA ASP A 635 17.75 -28.23 3.70
C ASP A 635 16.68 -29.34 3.70
N ARG A 636 15.75 -29.30 4.66
CA ARG A 636 14.69 -30.32 4.85
C ARG A 636 13.32 -29.85 4.38
N VAL A 637 13.16 -28.56 4.06
CA VAL A 637 11.91 -28.01 3.55
C VAL A 637 11.88 -28.01 2.03
N LYS A 638 10.75 -28.45 1.46
CA LYS A 638 10.47 -28.41 0.03
C LYS A 638 9.10 -27.80 -0.21
N TRP A 639 9.11 -26.65 -0.89
CA TRP A 639 7.89 -25.94 -1.26
C TRP A 639 7.49 -26.30 -2.68
N VAL A 640 6.22 -26.64 -2.87
CA VAL A 640 5.61 -26.81 -4.18
C VAL A 640 4.44 -25.85 -4.38
N ASN A 641 4.19 -25.45 -5.62
CA ASN A 641 2.98 -24.70 -6.01
C ASN A 641 1.77 -25.63 -6.24
N GLY A 642 0.63 -25.05 -6.60
CA GLY A 642 -0.59 -25.81 -6.94
C GLY A 642 -0.47 -26.78 -8.13
N SER A 643 0.56 -26.67 -8.97
CA SER A 643 0.87 -27.66 -10.02
C SER A 643 1.89 -28.73 -9.56
N GLY A 644 2.27 -28.75 -8.28
CA GLY A 644 3.28 -29.65 -7.73
C GLY A 644 4.72 -29.32 -8.13
N ARG A 645 4.97 -28.12 -8.69
CA ARG A 645 6.30 -27.69 -9.13
C ARG A 645 7.06 -27.05 -7.98
N ASP A 646 8.36 -27.36 -7.88
CA ASP A 646 9.24 -26.79 -6.85
C ASP A 646 9.34 -25.25 -6.96
N MET A 647 9.14 -24.57 -5.84
CA MET A 647 9.30 -23.14 -5.67
C MET A 647 10.11 -22.77 -4.41
N THR A 648 10.81 -23.73 -3.81
CA THR A 648 11.54 -23.61 -2.54
C THR A 648 12.48 -22.41 -2.51
N ARG A 649 13.28 -22.23 -3.56
CA ARG A 649 14.22 -21.11 -3.66
C ARG A 649 13.55 -19.73 -3.64
N GLU A 650 12.30 -19.64 -4.10
CA GLU A 650 11.57 -18.37 -4.18
C GLU A 650 10.92 -18.02 -2.83
N VAL A 651 10.38 -19.02 -2.12
CA VAL A 651 9.49 -18.76 -0.97
C VAL A 651 9.89 -19.39 0.36
N ALA A 652 10.97 -20.17 0.46
CA ALA A 652 11.33 -20.82 1.74
C ALA A 652 11.51 -19.81 2.89
N VAL A 653 12.04 -18.61 2.61
CA VAL A 653 12.34 -17.58 3.62
C VAL A 653 11.28 -16.49 3.73
N ASN A 654 10.81 -15.95 2.60
CA ASN A 654 9.86 -14.83 2.56
C ASN A 654 8.94 -14.90 1.32
N GLY A 655 7.96 -13.99 1.24
CA GLY A 655 6.97 -13.96 0.16
C GLY A 655 5.70 -14.75 0.47
N TRP A 656 4.57 -14.28 -0.07
CA TRP A 656 3.23 -14.87 0.09
C TRP A 656 2.44 -14.88 -1.22
N ARG A 657 3.13 -14.64 -2.35
CA ARG A 657 2.51 -14.48 -3.67
C ARG A 657 3.28 -15.31 -4.69
N SER A 658 2.57 -15.93 -5.62
CA SER A 658 3.20 -16.54 -6.80
C SER A 658 3.74 -15.47 -7.74
N SER A 659 4.74 -15.84 -8.53
CA SER A 659 5.23 -15.03 -9.65
C SER A 659 4.92 -15.69 -10.98
N LYS A 660 5.27 -15.04 -12.10
CA LYS A 660 5.16 -15.66 -13.44
C LYS A 660 5.93 -16.98 -13.56
N ARG A 661 6.90 -17.26 -12.67
CA ARG A 661 7.70 -18.49 -12.67
C ARG A 661 7.10 -19.60 -11.81
N SER A 662 6.33 -19.24 -10.77
CA SER A 662 5.83 -20.17 -9.77
C SER A 662 4.31 -20.28 -9.70
N ILE A 663 3.57 -19.52 -10.52
CA ILE A 663 2.12 -19.70 -10.67
C ILE A 663 1.80 -21.11 -11.17
N GLY A 664 0.83 -21.77 -10.54
CA GLY A 664 0.47 -23.16 -10.83
C GLY A 664 -0.77 -23.57 -10.04
N TYR A 665 -1.53 -24.47 -10.65
CA TYR A 665 -2.93 -24.72 -10.36
C TYR A 665 -3.32 -26.20 -10.61
N ASP A 666 -2.54 -26.97 -11.39
CA ASP A 666 -3.03 -28.21 -12.02
C ASP A 666 -3.47 -29.31 -11.05
N LEU A 667 -2.85 -29.42 -9.88
CA LEU A 667 -3.15 -30.44 -8.87
C LEU A 667 -4.04 -29.90 -7.73
N LEU A 668 -3.83 -28.64 -7.35
CA LEU A 668 -4.54 -27.97 -6.25
C LEU A 668 -4.69 -26.48 -6.52
N GLN A 669 -5.87 -25.96 -6.23
CA GLN A 669 -6.19 -24.52 -6.23
C GLN A 669 -6.92 -24.16 -4.95
N LEU A 670 -6.67 -22.96 -4.43
CA LEU A 670 -7.45 -22.44 -3.31
C LEU A 670 -8.54 -21.52 -3.85
N ASN A 671 -9.77 -22.01 -3.96
CA ASN A 671 -10.91 -21.19 -4.36
C ASN A 671 -11.24 -20.22 -3.23
N HIS A 672 -11.27 -18.91 -3.51
CA HIS A 672 -11.54 -17.87 -2.52
C HIS A 672 -12.80 -17.08 -2.89
N TYR A 673 -13.87 -17.34 -2.15
CA TYR A 673 -15.21 -16.75 -2.30
C TYR A 673 -15.37 -15.52 -1.41
N ALA A 674 -14.48 -14.54 -1.58
CA ALA A 674 -14.34 -13.42 -0.65
C ALA A 674 -15.61 -12.57 -0.47
N LEU A 675 -16.47 -12.50 -1.50
CA LEU A 675 -17.68 -11.69 -1.47
C LEU A 675 -18.93 -12.53 -1.19
N ARG A 676 -19.03 -13.72 -1.81
CA ARG A 676 -20.26 -14.51 -1.90
C ARG A 676 -21.35 -13.63 -2.55
N SER A 677 -22.58 -13.59 -2.03
CA SER A 677 -23.62 -12.71 -2.57
C SER A 677 -23.37 -11.23 -2.25
N ALA A 678 -24.04 -10.33 -2.98
CA ALA A 678 -23.96 -8.89 -2.70
C ALA A 678 -24.46 -8.52 -1.29
N GLU A 679 -25.52 -9.16 -0.80
CA GLU A 679 -25.98 -9.02 0.59
C GLU A 679 -24.94 -9.52 1.61
N SER A 680 -24.30 -10.68 1.34
CA SER A 680 -23.21 -11.18 2.20
C SER A 680 -22.03 -10.20 2.26
N TYR A 681 -21.76 -9.47 1.19
CA TYR A 681 -20.74 -8.42 1.18
C TYR A 681 -21.09 -7.24 2.11
N LEU A 682 -22.36 -6.84 2.21
CA LEU A 682 -22.78 -5.80 3.16
C LEU A 682 -22.52 -6.22 4.61
N ILE A 683 -22.88 -7.46 4.96
CA ILE A 683 -22.61 -8.03 6.29
C ILE A 683 -21.09 -8.10 6.53
N LYS A 684 -20.31 -8.46 5.51
CA LYS A 684 -18.83 -8.44 5.58
C LYS A 684 -18.28 -7.03 5.83
N ARG A 685 -18.83 -5.99 5.19
CA ARG A 685 -18.46 -4.59 5.45
C ARG A 685 -18.74 -4.21 6.89
N GLN A 686 -19.92 -4.55 7.42
CA GLN A 686 -20.33 -4.18 8.77
C GLN A 686 -19.40 -4.81 9.84
N ARG A 687 -19.03 -6.09 9.70
CA ARG A 687 -18.18 -6.76 10.70
C ARG A 687 -16.67 -6.43 10.59
N GLY A 688 -16.19 -5.94 9.45
CA GLY A 688 -14.78 -5.65 9.20
C GLY A 688 -13.88 -6.87 8.92
N ARG A 689 -12.54 -6.72 8.98
CA ARG A 689 -11.56 -7.81 8.76
C ARG A 689 -10.82 -8.21 10.04
N ALA A 690 -10.62 -9.51 10.26
CA ALA A 690 -9.90 -10.05 11.42
C ALA A 690 -8.39 -9.68 11.49
N LEU A 691 -7.76 -9.33 10.36
CA LEU A 691 -6.35 -8.92 10.30
C LEU A 691 -6.15 -7.39 10.36
N HIS A 692 -7.15 -6.61 9.91
CA HIS A 692 -7.09 -5.15 9.80
C HIS A 692 -8.40 -4.54 10.31
N VAL A 693 -8.51 -4.38 11.63
CA VAL A 693 -9.70 -3.84 12.29
C VAL A 693 -9.93 -2.34 12.02
N ASP A 694 -8.89 -1.59 11.64
CA ASP A 694 -8.95 -0.12 11.44
C ASP A 694 -9.18 0.32 9.97
N ARG A 695 -9.54 -0.60 9.05
CA ARG A 695 -9.77 -0.26 7.63
C ARG A 695 -11.21 -0.57 7.23
N SER A 696 -11.97 0.46 6.84
CA SER A 696 -13.31 0.28 6.28
C SER A 696 -13.24 -0.48 4.93
N ILE A 697 -14.12 -1.47 4.78
CA ILE A 697 -14.31 -2.19 3.51
C ILE A 697 -15.30 -1.36 2.68
N GLY A 698 -14.84 -0.82 1.55
CA GLY A 698 -15.68 -0.08 0.60
C GLY A 698 -15.56 -0.61 -0.82
N ILE A 699 -16.03 0.16 -1.80
CA ILE A 699 -16.07 -0.24 -3.22
C ILE A 699 -14.71 -0.68 -3.80
N ASN A 700 -13.61 -0.12 -3.29
CA ASN A 700 -12.25 -0.54 -3.66
C ASN A 700 -11.94 -2.00 -3.33
N TYR A 701 -12.56 -2.54 -2.27
CA TYR A 701 -12.44 -3.97 -1.95
C TYR A 701 -13.26 -4.81 -2.92
N TRP A 702 -14.48 -4.39 -3.26
CA TRP A 702 -15.31 -5.04 -4.27
C TRP A 702 -14.58 -5.13 -5.62
N ILE A 703 -14.01 -4.03 -6.11
CA ILE A 703 -13.22 -3.98 -7.35
C ILE A 703 -12.10 -5.03 -7.35
N ARG A 704 -11.40 -5.19 -6.22
CA ARG A 704 -10.27 -6.12 -6.09
C ARG A 704 -10.67 -7.60 -5.95
N MET A 705 -11.88 -7.88 -5.47
CA MET A 705 -12.31 -9.23 -5.08
C MET A 705 -13.43 -9.82 -5.94
N ASP A 706 -14.23 -9.01 -6.61
CA ASP A 706 -15.34 -9.48 -7.45
C ASP A 706 -14.83 -9.91 -8.83
N TRP A 707 -14.50 -11.19 -9.03
CA TRP A 707 -14.02 -11.66 -10.33
C TRP A 707 -15.01 -12.63 -10.96
N SER A 708 -15.68 -12.20 -12.04
CA SER A 708 -16.75 -12.99 -12.69
C SER A 708 -16.47 -13.28 -14.17
N ASP A 709 -15.21 -13.20 -14.59
CA ASP A 709 -14.82 -13.14 -16.01
C ASP A 709 -14.63 -14.53 -16.65
N HIS A 710 -14.16 -15.52 -15.89
CA HIS A 710 -13.95 -16.90 -16.36
C HIS A 710 -14.75 -17.89 -15.52
N ARG A 711 -15.11 -19.02 -16.08
CA ARG A 711 -15.86 -20.06 -15.38
C ARG A 711 -14.93 -21.17 -14.85
N ASP A 712 -15.17 -21.62 -13.62
CA ASP A 712 -14.54 -22.82 -13.03
C ASP A 712 -15.57 -23.63 -12.23
N ILE A 713 -16.02 -24.75 -12.82
CA ILE A 713 -16.96 -25.70 -12.20
C ILE A 713 -16.27 -26.95 -11.65
N THR A 714 -14.93 -27.00 -11.62
CA THR A 714 -14.20 -28.23 -11.26
C THR A 714 -14.44 -28.67 -9.83
N ILE A 715 -14.65 -27.70 -8.91
CA ILE A 715 -14.99 -27.99 -7.51
C ILE A 715 -16.34 -28.70 -7.37
N LYS A 716 -17.28 -28.52 -8.32
CA LYS A 716 -18.63 -29.08 -8.27
C LYS A 716 -18.66 -30.61 -8.34
N ARG A 717 -17.57 -31.25 -8.76
CA ARG A 717 -17.39 -32.71 -8.66
C ARG A 717 -17.52 -33.22 -7.22
N ASN A 718 -17.33 -32.35 -6.23
CA ASN A 718 -17.49 -32.64 -4.81
C ASN A 718 -18.95 -32.60 -4.32
N ILE A 719 -19.88 -31.98 -5.05
CA ILE A 719 -21.23 -31.69 -4.55
C ILE A 719 -21.91 -32.94 -3.95
N PRO A 720 -21.90 -34.13 -4.60
CA PRO A 720 -22.55 -35.30 -4.03
C PRO A 720 -21.96 -35.74 -2.67
N ARG A 721 -20.63 -35.76 -2.53
CA ARG A 721 -19.98 -36.17 -1.27
C ARG A 721 -20.09 -35.12 -0.16
N VAL A 722 -20.07 -33.84 -0.53
CA VAL A 722 -20.28 -32.72 0.40
C VAL A 722 -21.71 -32.74 0.91
N ARG A 723 -22.69 -32.96 0.02
CA ARG A 723 -24.11 -33.09 0.39
C ARG A 723 -24.31 -34.22 1.39
N ALA A 724 -23.73 -35.39 1.13
CA ALA A 724 -23.84 -36.53 2.05
C ALA A 724 -23.29 -36.22 3.45
N GLU A 725 -22.13 -35.56 3.55
CA GLU A 725 -21.55 -35.18 4.84
C GLU A 725 -22.33 -34.04 5.52
N TYR A 726 -22.78 -33.04 4.75
CA TYR A 726 -23.58 -31.93 5.25
C TYR A 726 -24.94 -32.39 5.78
N ASP A 727 -25.62 -33.27 5.07
CA ASP A 727 -26.90 -33.86 5.50
C ASP A 727 -26.72 -34.69 6.79
N ARG A 728 -25.56 -35.36 6.94
CA ARG A 728 -25.19 -36.06 8.19
C ARG A 728 -25.01 -35.09 9.36
N LEU A 729 -24.41 -33.92 9.15
CA LEU A 729 -24.29 -32.89 10.18
C LEU A 729 -25.67 -32.33 10.56
N LEU A 730 -26.50 -31.99 9.56
CA LEU A 730 -27.84 -31.44 9.78
C LEU A 730 -28.89 -32.45 10.25
N ALA A 731 -28.53 -33.73 10.35
CA ALA A 731 -29.34 -34.73 11.03
C ALA A 731 -29.33 -34.53 12.56
N ASP A 732 -28.33 -33.85 13.11
CA ASP A 732 -28.35 -33.39 14.51
C ASP A 732 -29.33 -32.21 14.66
N PRO A 733 -30.38 -32.34 15.47
CA PRO A 733 -31.42 -31.32 15.57
C PRO A 733 -30.91 -30.00 16.17
N VAL A 734 -29.87 -30.05 17.01
CA VAL A 734 -29.28 -28.84 17.63
C VAL A 734 -28.48 -28.06 16.59
N LEU A 735 -27.69 -28.74 15.76
CA LEU A 735 -27.00 -28.10 14.64
C LEU A 735 -27.97 -27.50 13.64
N ARG A 736 -29.04 -28.22 13.29
CA ARG A 736 -30.08 -27.69 12.40
C ARG A 736 -30.74 -26.44 12.96
N GLU A 737 -31.14 -26.47 14.23
CA GLU A 737 -31.76 -25.31 14.88
C GLU A 737 -30.85 -24.07 14.86
N TRP A 738 -29.56 -24.24 15.17
CA TRP A 738 -28.62 -23.11 15.17
C TRP A 738 -28.24 -22.64 13.76
N HIS A 739 -28.15 -23.54 12.78
CA HIS A 739 -28.01 -23.17 11.36
C HIS A 739 -29.20 -22.30 10.92
N ASP A 740 -30.43 -22.75 11.17
CA ASP A 740 -31.64 -22.04 10.78
C ASP A 740 -31.73 -20.66 11.48
N LYS A 741 -31.37 -20.58 12.77
CA LYS A 741 -31.29 -19.31 13.53
C LYS A 741 -30.24 -18.37 12.97
N GLY A 742 -29.04 -18.87 12.69
CA GLY A 742 -27.96 -18.06 12.16
C GLY A 742 -28.25 -17.56 10.75
N PHE A 743 -28.84 -18.40 9.89
CA PHE A 743 -29.30 -17.97 8.59
C PHE A 743 -30.39 -16.89 8.68
N ALA A 744 -31.37 -17.06 9.58
CA ALA A 744 -32.39 -16.05 9.83
C ALA A 744 -31.80 -14.72 10.34
N TRP A 745 -30.78 -14.78 11.21
CA TRP A 745 -30.04 -13.60 11.67
C TRP A 745 -29.37 -12.86 10.50
N HIS A 746 -28.69 -13.58 9.60
CA HIS A 746 -28.02 -12.94 8.46
C HIS A 746 -29.02 -12.31 7.49
N ARG A 747 -30.18 -12.94 7.26
CA ARG A 747 -31.27 -12.34 6.48
C ARG A 747 -31.78 -11.05 7.13
N ALA A 748 -32.09 -11.08 8.42
CA ALA A 748 -32.54 -9.90 9.14
C ALA A 748 -31.47 -8.79 9.13
N LYS A 749 -30.20 -9.15 9.21
CA LYS A 749 -29.08 -8.20 9.11
C LYS A 749 -28.96 -7.61 7.70
N ALA A 750 -29.14 -8.40 6.64
CA ALA A 750 -29.18 -7.88 5.28
C ALA A 750 -30.34 -6.87 5.10
N ASP A 751 -31.54 -7.21 5.57
CA ASP A 751 -32.71 -6.31 5.56
C ASP A 751 -32.43 -5.01 6.32
N GLU A 752 -31.80 -5.08 7.50
CA GLU A 752 -31.39 -3.92 8.30
C GLU A 752 -30.41 -3.03 7.53
N LEU A 753 -29.39 -3.62 6.89
CA LEU A 753 -28.36 -2.89 6.14
C LEU A 753 -28.92 -2.23 4.87
N HIS A 754 -29.88 -2.87 4.19
CA HIS A 754 -30.64 -2.21 3.11
C HIS A 754 -31.42 -0.98 3.58
N GLY A 755 -31.87 -0.98 4.85
CA GLY A 755 -32.50 0.19 5.46
C GLY A 755 -31.56 1.37 5.75
N MET A 756 -30.23 1.18 5.62
CA MET A 756 -29.23 2.22 5.88
C MET A 756 -28.72 2.84 4.56
N PRO A 757 -28.89 4.16 4.34
CA PRO A 757 -28.51 4.80 3.07
C PRO A 757 -27.06 4.53 2.63
N GLU A 758 -26.09 4.57 3.54
CA GLU A 758 -24.67 4.33 3.23
C GLU A 758 -24.38 2.90 2.74
N PHE A 759 -25.15 1.91 3.20
CA PHE A 759 -25.01 0.52 2.79
C PHE A 759 -25.77 0.25 1.49
N GLU A 760 -26.96 0.83 1.34
CA GLU A 760 -27.72 0.78 0.10
C GLU A 760 -26.96 1.43 -1.06
N ASP A 761 -26.36 2.60 -0.84
CA ASP A 761 -25.53 3.27 -1.86
C ASP A 761 -24.35 2.39 -2.29
N LEU A 762 -23.68 1.74 -1.34
CA LEU A 762 -22.59 0.81 -1.66
C LEU A 762 -23.10 -0.41 -2.42
N TYR A 763 -24.25 -0.96 -2.03
CA TYR A 763 -24.87 -2.09 -2.70
C TYR A 763 -25.17 -1.75 -4.17
N GLN A 764 -25.80 -0.61 -4.43
CA GLN A 764 -26.08 -0.14 -5.79
C GLN A 764 -24.80 0.14 -6.59
N GLN A 765 -23.78 0.73 -5.96
CA GLN A 765 -22.46 0.91 -6.59
C GLN A 765 -21.82 -0.44 -6.96
N ALA A 766 -21.88 -1.43 -6.07
CA ALA A 766 -21.33 -2.77 -6.30
C ALA A 766 -22.02 -3.46 -7.49
N LEU A 767 -23.36 -3.40 -7.57
CA LEU A 767 -24.13 -4.04 -8.65
C LEU A 767 -24.00 -3.35 -10.01
N THR A 768 -23.79 -2.04 -10.01
CA THR A 768 -23.60 -1.26 -11.25
C THR A 768 -22.17 -1.39 -11.80
N LEU A 769 -21.21 -1.74 -10.95
CA LEU A 769 -19.80 -1.89 -11.33
C LEU A 769 -19.54 -3.22 -12.06
N LYS A 770 -19.74 -3.20 -13.38
CA LYS A 770 -19.42 -4.31 -14.29
C LYS A 770 -18.18 -3.97 -15.13
N LEU A 771 -17.09 -4.68 -14.86
CA LEU A 771 -15.80 -4.53 -15.52
C LEU A 771 -15.35 -5.89 -16.06
N THR A 772 -14.77 -5.89 -17.25
CA THR A 772 -13.98 -7.02 -17.78
C THR A 772 -12.71 -7.23 -16.94
N GLU A 773 -12.03 -8.36 -17.13
CA GLU A 773 -10.81 -8.70 -16.41
C GLU A 773 -9.72 -7.64 -16.61
N THR A 774 -9.57 -7.12 -17.83
CA THR A 774 -8.53 -6.14 -18.16
C THR A 774 -8.84 -4.77 -17.56
N GLU A 775 -10.10 -4.33 -17.64
CA GLU A 775 -10.55 -3.07 -17.02
C GLU A 775 -10.44 -3.12 -15.49
N ARG A 776 -10.76 -4.28 -14.90
CA ARG A 776 -10.64 -4.50 -13.45
C ARG A 776 -9.19 -4.46 -13.00
N VAL A 777 -8.27 -5.13 -13.72
CA VAL A 777 -6.83 -5.02 -13.44
C VAL A 777 -6.38 -3.56 -13.54
N ALA A 778 -6.80 -2.87 -14.60
CA ALA A 778 -6.44 -1.47 -14.83
C ALA A 778 -6.88 -0.56 -13.69
N TYR A 779 -8.12 -0.72 -13.22
CA TYR A 779 -8.66 0.03 -12.09
C TYR A 779 -7.93 -0.33 -10.79
N ALA A 780 -7.78 -1.61 -10.49
CA ALA A 780 -7.12 -2.07 -9.28
C ALA A 780 -5.66 -1.59 -9.17
N LEU A 781 -4.94 -1.48 -10.30
CA LEU A 781 -3.59 -0.91 -10.34
C LEU A 781 -3.53 0.55 -9.93
N THR A 782 -4.51 1.36 -10.33
CA THR A 782 -4.63 2.76 -9.90
C THR A 782 -4.79 2.84 -8.38
N LEU A 783 -5.62 1.97 -7.81
CA LEU A 783 -5.84 1.92 -6.36
C LEU A 783 -4.61 1.47 -5.55
N ASP A 784 -3.71 0.69 -6.14
CA ASP A 784 -2.45 0.26 -5.51
C ASP A 784 -1.35 1.36 -5.56
N MET A 785 -1.48 2.36 -6.43
CA MET A 785 -0.56 3.50 -6.51
C MET A 785 -0.92 4.63 -5.53
N GLU A 786 -2.14 4.61 -5.00
CA GLU A 786 -2.69 5.60 -4.05
C GLU A 786 -2.50 5.21 -2.57
N SER A 787 -2.14 3.96 -2.31
CA SER A 787 -1.81 3.41 -0.97
C SER A 787 -0.32 3.45 -0.68
#